data_AF-Q1LVE8-F1
#
_entry.id   AF-Q1LVE8-F1
#
_cell.length_a   1.000
_cell.length_b   1.000
_cell.length_c   1.000
_cell.angle_alpha   90.00
_cell.angle_beta   90.00
_cell.angle_gamma   90.00
#
_symmetry.space_group_name_H-M   'P 1'
#
loop_
_entity.id
_entity.type
_entity.pdbx_description
1 polymer ?
#
loop_
_entity_poly.entity_id
_entity_poly.type
_entity_poly.pdbx_seq_one_letter_code
_entity_poly.pdbx_strand_id
1 'polypeptide(L)'
;MFLYNITLQRATGISHAIHGNFSGTKQQEIVVSRGKILELLRPDANTGKVHTLLTMEVFGVVRSLMAFRLTGGTKDYVVVGSDSGRIVILEYHPSKNMFEKIHQETFGKSGCRRIVPGQFLAVDPKGRAVMIGATEKQKLVYILNRDAAARLTISSPLEAHKANTLVYHVVGVDVGFENPMFACLEMDYEEADNDPTGEAAANTQQTLTFYELDLGLNHVVRKYSEALEEHGNFLITVPGGSDGPSGVLICSENYITYKNFGDQPDIRCPIPRRRNDLDDPERGMIFVCSATHKTKSMFFFLAQTEQGDIFKVTLETDEEMVTEIRMKYFDTIPVATAMCVLKTGFLFVSSEFGNHYLYQIAHLGDDDEEPEFSSAMPLEEGDTFFFQPRPLKNLVLVDEQESLSPIMSCQIADLANEDTPQLYVACGRGPRSTLRVLRHGLEVSEMAVSELPGNPNAVWTVRRHVEDEFDAYIIVSFVNATLVLSIGETVEEVTDSGFLGTTPTLSCSLLGEDALVQVYPDGIRHIRADKRVNEWKTPGKKTIIRCAVNQRQVVIALTGGELVYFEMDPSGQLNEYTERKEMSADVVCMSLANVPPGEQRSRFLAVGLVDNTVRIISLDPSDCLQPLSMQALPAQPESLCIVEMGGVEKQDELGEKGTIGFLYLNIGLQNGVLLRTVLDPVTGDLSDTRTRYLGSRPVKLFRVRMQGQEAVLAMSSRSWLSYSYQSRFHLTPLSYETLEYASGFASEQCPEGIVAISTNTLRILALEKLGAVFNQVAFPLQYTPRKFVIHPETNNLILIETDHNAYTEATKAQRKQQMAEEMVEAAGEDERELAAEMAAAFLNENLPEAIFGAPKAGSGQWASLVRLINPIQGNTLDLVQLEQNEAAFSVAICRFLNGGDDWYVLVGVARDMILNPRSVGGGYIYTYRIVGGGDKLEFLHKTPVEDVPLAIAPFQGRVLVGVGKLLRIYDLGKKKLLRKCENKHVPNLVTGIHTIGQRVIVSDVQESLFWVRYRRNENQLIIFADDTYPRWITTACLLDYDTMASADKFGNICVVRLPPNTSDDVDEDPTGNKALWDRGLLNGASQKAEIIINYHIGETVLSLQKTTLIPGGSESLVYTTLSGGIGILVPFTSHEDHDFFQHLEMHMRSEFPPLCGRDHLSFRSYYFPVKNVIDGDLCEQFNSMDPHKQKSVSEELDRTPPEVSKKLEDIRTRYAF
;
A
#
# COMPACT_ATOMS: atom_id res chain seq x y z
N MET A 1 -1.91 -12.45 28.27
CA MET A 1 -1.83 -11.41 27.23
C MET A 1 -2.15 -12.09 25.92
N PHE A 2 -3.21 -11.64 25.25
CA PHE A 2 -3.67 -12.17 23.98
C PHE A 2 -3.77 -11.01 23.00
N LEU A 3 -3.30 -11.21 21.77
CA LEU A 3 -3.30 -10.19 20.73
C LEU A 3 -4.21 -10.58 19.56
N TYR A 4 -4.70 -9.58 18.85
CA TYR A 4 -5.48 -9.69 17.63
C TYR A 4 -4.78 -8.91 16.52
N ASN A 5 -4.47 -9.55 15.40
CA ASN A 5 -3.75 -8.94 14.28
C ASN A 5 -4.72 -8.33 13.27
N ILE A 6 -4.48 -7.08 12.85
CA ILE A 6 -5.26 -6.43 11.78
C ILE A 6 -4.31 -5.71 10.83
N THR A 7 -4.56 -5.82 9.53
CA THR A 7 -3.91 -4.98 8.52
C THR A 7 -4.73 -3.70 8.26
N LEU A 8 -4.05 -2.54 8.34
CA LEU A 8 -4.61 -1.21 8.04
C LEU A 8 -4.33 -0.81 6.60
N GLN A 9 -3.08 -0.95 6.17
CA GLN A 9 -2.63 -0.80 4.80
C GLN A 9 -2.02 -2.11 4.36
N ARG A 10 -2.57 -2.72 3.31
CA ARG A 10 -2.06 -3.96 2.73
C ARG A 10 -0.69 -3.72 2.07
N ALA A 11 0.07 -4.79 1.87
CA ALA A 11 1.33 -4.73 1.12
C ALA A 11 1.11 -4.02 -0.22
N THR A 12 2.09 -3.23 -0.65
CA THR A 12 2.04 -2.46 -1.90
C THR A 12 3.12 -2.88 -2.88
N GLY A 13 4.21 -3.53 -2.47
CA GLY A 13 5.19 -4.08 -3.42
C GLY A 13 4.62 -5.21 -4.28
N ILE A 14 4.88 -5.19 -5.60
CA ILE A 14 4.43 -6.23 -6.55
C ILE A 14 5.61 -7.14 -6.90
N SER A 15 5.43 -8.44 -6.62
CA SER A 15 6.41 -9.49 -6.94
C SER A 15 6.22 -10.10 -8.34
N HIS A 16 4.96 -10.21 -8.79
CA HIS A 16 4.59 -10.78 -10.08
C HIS A 16 3.39 -10.03 -10.65
N ALA A 17 3.34 -9.86 -11.97
CA ALA A 17 2.19 -9.31 -12.68
C ALA A 17 1.96 -10.09 -13.98
N ILE A 18 0.71 -10.47 -14.23
CA ILE A 18 0.27 -11.14 -15.46
C ILE A 18 -0.96 -10.41 -16.01
N HIS A 19 -1.12 -10.38 -17.33
CA HIS A 19 -2.29 -9.77 -17.96
C HIS A 19 -3.09 -10.81 -18.76
N GLY A 20 -4.40 -10.60 -18.88
CA GLY A 20 -5.29 -11.57 -19.52
C GLY A 20 -6.74 -11.10 -19.58
N ASN A 21 -7.57 -11.83 -20.30
CA ASN A 21 -9.03 -11.69 -20.31
C ASN A 21 -9.63 -12.49 -19.15
N PHE A 22 -9.33 -12.09 -17.91
CA PHE A 22 -9.73 -12.82 -16.70
C PHE A 22 -11.24 -12.72 -16.43
N SER A 23 -11.88 -11.61 -16.83
CA SER A 23 -13.36 -11.49 -16.77
C SER A 23 -14.08 -12.27 -17.87
N GLY A 24 -13.36 -12.85 -18.83
CA GLY A 24 -13.96 -13.52 -20.00
C GLY A 24 -14.56 -12.57 -21.04
N THR A 25 -14.24 -11.26 -20.96
CA THR A 25 -14.65 -10.24 -21.93
C THR A 25 -13.48 -9.88 -22.87
N LYS A 26 -13.70 -8.95 -23.80
CA LYS A 26 -12.61 -8.43 -24.66
C LYS A 26 -11.61 -7.56 -23.89
N GLN A 27 -12.01 -7.00 -22.75
CA GLN A 27 -11.16 -6.16 -21.91
C GLN A 27 -10.07 -7.03 -21.27
N GLN A 28 -8.88 -6.45 -21.11
CA GLN A 28 -7.78 -7.09 -20.41
C GLN A 28 -7.68 -6.53 -19.00
N GLU A 29 -7.52 -7.43 -18.04
CA GLU A 29 -7.21 -7.10 -16.65
C GLU A 29 -5.79 -7.58 -16.32
N ILE A 30 -5.28 -7.11 -15.18
CA ILE A 30 -3.95 -7.44 -14.68
C ILE A 30 -4.11 -8.12 -13.31
N VAL A 31 -3.62 -9.35 -13.17
CA VAL A 31 -3.53 -10.03 -11.87
C VAL A 31 -2.12 -9.83 -11.34
N VAL A 32 -2.02 -9.25 -10.15
CA VAL A 32 -0.74 -8.99 -9.48
C VAL A 32 -0.65 -9.75 -8.17
N SER A 33 0.56 -10.18 -7.82
CA SER A 33 0.87 -10.76 -6.52
C SER A 33 1.76 -9.83 -5.71
N ARG A 34 1.31 -9.47 -4.51
CA ARG A 34 2.06 -8.68 -3.53
C ARG A 34 2.73 -9.55 -2.46
N GLY A 35 3.17 -10.75 -2.84
CA GLY A 35 3.71 -11.77 -1.93
C GLY A 35 2.60 -12.60 -1.28
N LYS A 36 1.91 -12.05 -0.27
CA LYS A 36 0.84 -12.76 0.47
C LYS A 36 -0.59 -12.41 0.04
N ILE A 37 -0.73 -11.50 -0.93
CA ILE A 37 -2.01 -10.96 -1.42
C ILE A 37 -2.07 -11.14 -2.93
N LEU A 38 -3.21 -11.63 -3.43
CA LEU A 38 -3.53 -11.69 -4.86
C LEU A 38 -4.55 -10.59 -5.17
N GLU A 39 -4.28 -9.79 -6.19
CA GLU A 39 -5.09 -8.63 -6.54
C GLU A 39 -5.38 -8.60 -8.04
N LEU A 40 -6.61 -8.22 -8.40
CA LEU A 40 -7.06 -8.03 -9.77
C LEU A 40 -7.26 -6.55 -10.03
N LEU A 41 -6.53 -6.02 -10.99
CA LEU A 41 -6.53 -4.63 -11.43
C LEU A 41 -7.19 -4.52 -12.81
N ARG A 42 -7.94 -3.44 -13.04
CA ARG A 42 -8.47 -3.06 -14.34
C ARG A 42 -7.93 -1.69 -14.74
N PRO A 43 -7.04 -1.62 -15.74
CA PRO A 43 -6.74 -0.35 -16.39
C PRO A 43 -7.93 0.08 -17.25
N ASP A 44 -8.50 1.25 -16.95
CA ASP A 44 -9.53 1.85 -17.78
C ASP A 44 -8.89 2.55 -18.97
N ALA A 45 -9.25 2.14 -20.19
CA ALA A 45 -8.71 2.71 -21.42
C ALA A 45 -9.21 4.14 -21.70
N ASN A 46 -10.31 4.57 -21.08
CA ASN A 46 -10.90 5.90 -21.30
C ASN A 46 -10.25 6.95 -20.41
N THR A 47 -10.23 6.70 -19.10
CA THR A 47 -9.64 7.62 -18.11
C THR A 47 -8.13 7.41 -17.95
N GLY A 48 -7.62 6.24 -18.36
CA GLY A 48 -6.24 5.87 -18.18
C GLY A 48 -5.88 5.48 -16.74
N LYS A 49 -6.85 5.35 -15.84
CA LYS A 49 -6.63 5.02 -14.43
C LYS A 49 -6.68 3.52 -14.15
N VAL A 50 -5.90 3.05 -13.18
CA VAL A 50 -5.91 1.65 -12.76
C VAL A 50 -6.76 1.47 -11.51
N HIS A 51 -7.87 0.75 -11.66
CA HIS A 51 -8.78 0.44 -10.55
C HIS A 51 -8.55 -0.96 -9.99
N THR A 52 -8.45 -1.08 -8.67
CA THR A 52 -8.45 -2.38 -7.99
C THR A 52 -9.88 -2.93 -7.93
N LEU A 53 -10.13 -4.05 -8.62
CA LEU A 53 -11.44 -4.73 -8.61
C LEU A 53 -11.60 -5.67 -7.41
N LEU A 54 -10.56 -6.44 -7.11
CA LEU A 54 -10.58 -7.48 -6.08
C LEU A 54 -9.20 -7.58 -5.42
N THR A 55 -9.18 -7.68 -4.10
CA THR A 55 -7.97 -7.93 -3.32
C THR A 55 -8.23 -9.00 -2.27
N MET A 56 -7.48 -10.10 -2.32
CA MET A 56 -7.68 -11.28 -1.47
C MET A 56 -6.37 -11.72 -0.82
N GLU A 57 -6.38 -11.90 0.50
CA GLU A 57 -5.24 -12.50 1.19
C GLU A 57 -5.22 -14.01 0.96
N VAL A 58 -4.06 -14.54 0.55
CA VAL A 58 -3.90 -15.97 0.25
C VAL A 58 -3.32 -16.77 1.42
N PHE A 59 -2.94 -16.10 2.52
CA PHE A 59 -2.29 -16.66 3.72
C PHE A 59 -1.17 -17.65 3.41
N GLY A 60 -0.30 -17.27 2.49
CA GLY A 60 0.83 -18.05 2.00
C GLY A 60 1.78 -17.16 1.20
N VAL A 61 2.86 -17.73 0.71
CA VAL A 61 3.84 -17.01 -0.13
C VAL A 61 3.62 -17.44 -1.58
N VAL A 62 3.14 -16.51 -2.41
CA VAL A 62 3.09 -16.72 -3.87
C VAL A 62 4.50 -16.62 -4.42
N ARG A 63 4.96 -17.70 -5.06
CA ARG A 63 6.34 -17.83 -5.56
C ARG A 63 6.40 -17.79 -7.08
N SER A 64 5.30 -18.16 -7.74
CA SER A 64 5.16 -18.10 -9.19
C SER A 64 3.68 -17.93 -9.56
N LEU A 65 3.42 -17.16 -10.61
CA LEU A 65 2.08 -16.77 -11.05
C LEU A 65 2.05 -16.73 -12.58
N MET A 66 1.19 -17.55 -13.20
CA MET A 66 1.07 -17.63 -14.67
C MET A 66 -0.39 -17.67 -15.10
N ALA A 67 -0.71 -17.03 -16.22
CA ALA A 67 -2.01 -17.17 -16.88
C ALA A 67 -1.96 -18.22 -17.98
N PHE A 68 -3.09 -18.86 -18.27
CA PHE A 68 -3.23 -19.65 -19.49
C PHE A 68 -4.66 -19.65 -20.01
N ARG A 69 -4.79 -19.97 -21.30
CA ARG A 69 -6.05 -20.11 -22.01
C ARG A 69 -6.17 -21.50 -22.60
N LEU A 70 -7.27 -22.19 -22.33
CA LEU A 70 -7.59 -23.43 -23.02
C LEU A 70 -7.78 -23.17 -24.52
N THR A 71 -7.44 -24.16 -25.35
CA THR A 71 -7.68 -24.09 -26.80
C THR A 71 -9.16 -23.82 -27.09
N GLY A 72 -9.44 -22.71 -27.79
CA GLY A 72 -10.81 -22.25 -28.10
C GLY A 72 -11.56 -21.59 -26.94
N GLY A 73 -10.91 -21.39 -25.78
CA GLY A 73 -11.48 -20.64 -24.65
C GLY A 73 -11.46 -19.13 -24.88
N THR A 74 -12.34 -18.40 -24.20
CA THR A 74 -12.39 -16.93 -24.22
C THR A 74 -11.87 -16.27 -22.94
N LYS A 75 -11.68 -17.07 -21.88
CA LYS A 75 -11.32 -16.64 -20.55
C LYS A 75 -9.97 -17.24 -20.14
N ASP A 76 -9.17 -16.42 -19.47
CA ASP A 76 -7.88 -16.85 -18.94
C ASP A 76 -8.02 -17.35 -17.50
N TYR A 77 -7.42 -18.50 -17.22
CA TYR A 77 -7.26 -19.08 -15.89
C TYR A 77 -5.94 -18.61 -15.28
N VAL A 78 -5.85 -18.63 -13.95
CA VAL A 78 -4.65 -18.25 -13.19
C VAL A 78 -4.10 -19.47 -12.48
N VAL A 79 -2.85 -19.86 -12.76
CA VAL A 79 -2.14 -20.91 -12.03
C VAL A 79 -1.20 -20.26 -11.02
N VAL A 80 -1.25 -20.74 -9.77
CA VAL A 80 -0.43 -20.19 -8.68
C VAL A 80 0.44 -21.30 -8.08
N GLY A 81 1.76 -21.09 -8.12
CA GLY A 81 2.73 -21.85 -7.33
C GLY A 81 3.01 -21.12 -6.01
N SER A 82 2.84 -21.82 -4.89
CA SER A 82 2.97 -21.23 -3.55
C SER A 82 3.89 -22.05 -2.63
N ASP A 83 4.01 -21.64 -1.38
CA ASP A 83 4.69 -22.39 -0.33
C ASP A 83 3.86 -23.56 0.25
N SER A 84 2.70 -23.90 -0.30
CA SER A 84 1.81 -24.91 0.29
C SER A 84 2.19 -26.37 0.01
N GLY A 85 3.00 -26.63 -1.03
CA GLY A 85 3.17 -27.98 -1.58
C GLY A 85 1.97 -28.43 -2.44
N ARG A 86 1.15 -27.46 -2.88
CA ARG A 86 -0.02 -27.64 -3.74
C ARG A 86 0.02 -26.66 -4.91
N ILE A 87 -0.50 -27.07 -6.06
CA ILE A 87 -0.73 -26.21 -7.23
C ILE A 87 -2.21 -25.88 -7.27
N VAL A 88 -2.55 -24.61 -7.46
CA VAL A 88 -3.95 -24.18 -7.58
C VAL A 88 -4.20 -23.55 -8.94
N ILE A 89 -5.38 -23.81 -9.50
CA ILE A 89 -5.89 -23.12 -10.69
C ILE A 89 -7.14 -22.36 -10.28
N LEU A 90 -7.14 -21.06 -10.56
CA LEU A 90 -8.17 -20.11 -10.18
C LEU A 90 -8.89 -19.57 -11.41
N GLU A 91 -10.16 -19.25 -11.23
CA GLU A 91 -11.00 -18.54 -12.20
C GLU A 91 -11.63 -17.32 -11.52
N TYR A 92 -11.53 -16.14 -12.14
CA TYR A 92 -12.20 -14.95 -11.61
C TYR A 92 -13.66 -14.89 -12.05
N HIS A 93 -14.61 -14.72 -11.11
CA HIS A 93 -16.03 -14.56 -11.43
C HIS A 93 -16.50 -13.12 -11.22
N PRO A 94 -16.75 -12.34 -12.31
CA PRO A 94 -17.19 -10.94 -12.20
C PRO A 94 -18.50 -10.77 -11.42
N SER A 95 -19.43 -11.71 -11.52
CA SER A 95 -20.75 -11.64 -10.86
C SER A 95 -20.70 -11.74 -9.34
N LYS A 96 -19.70 -12.45 -8.81
CA LYS A 96 -19.47 -12.61 -7.37
C LYS A 96 -18.30 -11.75 -6.87
N ASN A 97 -17.57 -11.12 -7.78
CA ASN A 97 -16.30 -10.46 -7.56
C ASN A 97 -15.33 -11.28 -6.69
N MET A 98 -15.09 -12.55 -7.03
CA MET A 98 -14.22 -13.43 -6.26
C MET A 98 -13.40 -14.37 -7.16
N PHE A 99 -12.27 -14.86 -6.66
CA PHE A 99 -11.54 -15.97 -7.27
C PHE A 99 -12.13 -17.29 -6.80
N GLU A 100 -12.64 -18.08 -7.75
CA GLU A 100 -13.07 -19.46 -7.51
C GLU A 100 -11.87 -20.39 -7.70
N LYS A 101 -11.68 -21.31 -6.76
CA LYS A 101 -10.64 -22.32 -6.81
C LYS A 101 -11.15 -23.54 -7.60
N ILE A 102 -10.76 -23.62 -8.87
CA ILE A 102 -11.23 -24.67 -9.78
C ILE A 102 -10.53 -26.01 -9.51
N HIS A 103 -9.21 -25.98 -9.36
CA HIS A 103 -8.41 -27.17 -9.03
C HIS A 103 -7.40 -26.87 -7.93
N GLN A 104 -7.11 -27.88 -7.11
CA GLN A 104 -6.06 -27.84 -6.09
C GLN A 104 -5.44 -29.23 -5.95
N GLU A 105 -4.28 -29.45 -6.56
CA GLU A 105 -3.57 -30.73 -6.52
C GLU A 105 -2.41 -30.68 -5.53
N THR A 106 -2.26 -31.73 -4.72
CA THR A 106 -1.18 -31.83 -3.73
C THR A 106 -0.03 -32.67 -4.30
N PHE A 107 1.19 -32.13 -4.26
CA PHE A 107 2.38 -32.82 -4.78
C PHE A 107 3.54 -32.90 -3.79
N GLY A 108 3.54 -32.10 -2.72
CA GLY A 108 4.68 -32.01 -1.81
C GLY A 108 4.34 -31.49 -0.42
N LYS A 109 5.38 -31.20 0.36
CA LYS A 109 5.27 -30.60 1.71
C LYS A 109 5.29 -29.08 1.63
N SER A 110 4.68 -28.43 2.63
CA SER A 110 4.70 -26.97 2.75
C SER A 110 6.09 -26.40 3.11
N GLY A 111 6.26 -25.11 2.83
CA GLY A 111 7.45 -24.29 3.00
C GLY A 111 8.13 -23.95 1.66
N CYS A 112 8.90 -22.85 1.64
CA CYS A 112 9.77 -22.48 0.53
C CYS A 112 11.01 -23.39 0.48
N ARG A 113 10.81 -24.66 0.12
CA ARG A 113 11.88 -25.68 0.14
C ARG A 113 12.69 -25.68 -1.16
N ARG A 114 13.92 -26.18 -1.04
CA ARG A 114 14.89 -26.37 -2.14
C ARG A 114 14.41 -27.38 -3.20
N ILE A 115 13.87 -28.53 -2.78
CA ILE A 115 13.50 -29.64 -3.68
C ILE A 115 11.99 -29.78 -3.93
N VAL A 116 11.13 -28.98 -3.30
CA VAL A 116 9.67 -29.08 -3.51
C VAL A 116 9.24 -28.03 -4.55
N PRO A 117 8.51 -28.42 -5.61
CA PRO A 117 8.09 -27.49 -6.66
C PRO A 117 7.25 -26.31 -6.15
N GLY A 118 7.32 -25.20 -6.87
CA GLY A 118 6.58 -23.97 -6.55
C GLY A 118 7.34 -22.70 -6.89
N GLN A 119 8.67 -22.76 -7.02
CA GLN A 119 9.48 -21.60 -7.38
C GLN A 119 9.30 -21.18 -8.84
N PHE A 120 9.26 -22.16 -9.75
CA PHE A 120 9.13 -21.92 -11.18
C PHE A 120 7.84 -22.52 -11.69
N LEU A 121 7.22 -21.82 -12.64
CA LEU A 121 5.98 -22.23 -13.27
C LEU A 121 6.00 -21.82 -14.73
N ALA A 122 5.76 -22.78 -15.62
CA ALA A 122 5.71 -22.57 -17.05
C ALA A 122 4.46 -23.24 -17.62
N VAL A 123 3.81 -22.60 -18.58
CA VAL A 123 2.58 -23.13 -19.21
C VAL A 123 2.80 -23.25 -20.71
N ASP A 124 2.31 -24.33 -21.31
CA ASP A 124 2.19 -24.46 -22.76
C ASP A 124 1.34 -23.30 -23.31
N PRO A 125 1.82 -22.51 -24.30
CA PRO A 125 1.08 -21.36 -24.81
C PRO A 125 -0.31 -21.66 -25.40
N LYS A 126 -0.63 -22.93 -25.72
CA LYS A 126 -1.98 -23.35 -26.14
C LYS A 126 -2.85 -23.89 -25.00
N GLY A 127 -2.34 -23.85 -23.77
CA GLY A 127 -3.03 -24.22 -22.53
C GLY A 127 -3.25 -25.72 -22.38
N ARG A 128 -2.38 -26.57 -22.94
CA ARG A 128 -2.53 -28.04 -22.92
C ARG A 128 -1.79 -28.71 -21.76
N ALA A 129 -0.77 -28.06 -21.22
CA ALA A 129 0.02 -28.58 -20.11
C ALA A 129 0.64 -27.44 -19.28
N VAL A 130 0.90 -27.70 -18.01
CA VAL A 130 1.61 -26.80 -17.09
C VAL A 130 2.71 -27.56 -16.36
N MET A 131 3.90 -26.97 -16.29
CA MET A 131 5.06 -27.48 -15.60
C MET A 131 5.35 -26.63 -14.36
N ILE A 132 5.45 -27.28 -13.20
CA ILE A 132 5.85 -26.66 -11.93
C ILE A 132 7.20 -27.24 -11.49
N GLY A 133 8.16 -26.36 -11.18
CA GLY A 133 9.55 -26.71 -10.87
C GLY A 133 9.99 -26.24 -9.48
N ALA A 134 10.88 -27.01 -8.85
CA ALA A 134 11.65 -26.60 -7.68
C ALA A 134 12.97 -25.92 -8.11
N THR A 135 13.74 -25.37 -7.17
CA THR A 135 15.08 -24.85 -7.48
C THR A 135 16.09 -25.95 -7.73
N GLU A 136 15.83 -27.15 -7.22
CA GLU A 136 16.65 -28.33 -7.48
C GLU A 136 15.78 -29.56 -7.69
N LYS A 137 16.24 -30.45 -8.58
CA LYS A 137 15.80 -31.84 -8.74
C LYS A 137 14.39 -32.05 -9.26
N GLN A 138 13.36 -31.64 -8.53
CA GLN A 138 11.97 -31.99 -8.82
C GLN A 138 11.32 -31.03 -9.80
N LYS A 139 10.73 -31.61 -10.83
CA LYS A 139 9.86 -30.97 -11.81
C LYS A 139 8.65 -31.88 -12.05
N LEU A 140 7.47 -31.29 -12.14
CA LEU A 140 6.20 -31.99 -12.35
C LEU A 140 5.43 -31.33 -13.48
N VAL A 141 4.79 -32.12 -14.34
CA VAL A 141 3.97 -31.65 -15.45
C VAL A 141 2.54 -32.15 -15.29
N TYR A 142 1.56 -31.27 -15.41
CA TYR A 142 0.14 -31.58 -15.41
C TYR A 142 -0.45 -31.31 -16.79
N ILE A 143 -1.25 -32.24 -17.30
CA ILE A 143 -2.00 -32.08 -18.54
C ILE A 143 -3.32 -31.38 -18.22
N LEU A 144 -3.65 -30.38 -19.03
CA LEU A 144 -4.85 -29.56 -18.92
C LEU A 144 -5.77 -29.88 -20.08
N ASN A 145 -6.98 -30.30 -19.78
CA ASN A 145 -8.01 -30.64 -20.77
C ASN A 145 -9.36 -30.03 -20.37
N ARG A 146 -10.34 -30.08 -21.27
CA ARG A 146 -11.73 -29.74 -20.94
C ARG A 146 -12.64 -30.95 -21.05
N ASP A 147 -13.62 -31.04 -20.16
CA ASP A 147 -14.68 -32.03 -20.26
C ASP A 147 -15.78 -31.61 -21.25
N ALA A 148 -16.82 -32.44 -21.39
CA ALA A 148 -17.98 -32.15 -22.24
C ALA A 148 -18.80 -30.94 -21.75
N ALA A 149 -18.69 -30.57 -20.47
CA ALA A 149 -19.32 -29.39 -19.88
C ALA A 149 -18.45 -28.12 -20.01
N ALA A 150 -17.37 -28.19 -20.80
CA ALA A 150 -16.38 -27.13 -20.96
C ALA A 150 -15.66 -26.72 -19.66
N ARG A 151 -15.68 -27.59 -18.64
CA ARG A 151 -14.94 -27.38 -17.40
C ARG A 151 -13.50 -27.83 -17.59
N LEU A 152 -12.57 -27.06 -17.02
CA LEU A 152 -11.17 -27.45 -16.94
C LEU A 152 -11.03 -28.74 -16.13
N THR A 153 -10.18 -29.64 -16.60
CA THR A 153 -9.77 -30.89 -15.94
C THR A 153 -8.25 -30.95 -15.89
N ILE A 154 -7.71 -31.50 -14.80
CA ILE A 154 -6.27 -31.64 -14.57
C ILE A 154 -5.93 -33.13 -14.44
N SER A 155 -4.81 -33.56 -15.02
CA SER A 155 -4.32 -34.95 -14.91
C SER A 155 -3.58 -35.20 -13.59
N SER A 156 -3.22 -36.47 -13.33
CA SER A 156 -2.15 -36.77 -12.38
C SER A 156 -0.81 -36.17 -12.85
N PRO A 157 0.11 -35.82 -11.93
CA PRO A 157 1.40 -35.25 -12.30
C PRO A 157 2.30 -36.27 -12.98
N LEU A 158 3.01 -35.83 -14.02
CA LEU A 158 4.10 -36.56 -14.67
C LEU A 158 5.44 -36.07 -14.13
N GLU A 159 6.31 -37.00 -13.75
CA GLU A 159 7.60 -36.69 -13.14
C GLU A 159 8.67 -36.39 -14.20
N ALA A 160 9.41 -35.30 -14.01
CA ALA A 160 10.55 -34.90 -14.84
C ALA A 160 11.81 -34.68 -13.97
N HIS A 161 12.00 -35.54 -12.97
CA HIS A 161 13.03 -35.40 -11.95
C HIS A 161 14.44 -35.68 -12.49
N LYS A 162 15.43 -34.88 -12.07
CA LYS A 162 16.86 -35.12 -12.36
C LYS A 162 17.68 -34.73 -11.14
N ALA A 163 18.34 -35.70 -10.51
CA ALA A 163 19.14 -35.47 -9.30
C ALA A 163 20.33 -34.53 -9.58
N ASN A 164 20.77 -33.81 -8.54
CA ASN A 164 21.96 -32.94 -8.57
C ASN A 164 21.89 -31.79 -9.60
N THR A 165 20.68 -31.44 -10.05
CA THR A 165 20.48 -30.38 -11.04
C THR A 165 19.74 -29.20 -10.43
N LEU A 166 20.40 -28.05 -10.47
CA LEU A 166 19.82 -26.74 -10.17
C LEU A 166 19.01 -26.25 -11.37
N VAL A 167 17.95 -25.50 -11.09
CA VAL A 167 17.10 -24.87 -12.10
C VAL A 167 17.12 -23.37 -11.89
N TYR A 168 17.50 -22.61 -12.91
CA TYR A 168 17.58 -21.14 -12.85
C TYR A 168 16.28 -20.49 -13.34
N HIS A 169 15.68 -21.03 -14.40
CA HIS A 169 14.41 -20.57 -14.95
C HIS A 169 13.75 -21.65 -15.80
N VAL A 170 12.42 -21.62 -15.96
CA VAL A 170 11.63 -22.56 -16.77
C VAL A 170 10.61 -21.80 -17.60
N VAL A 171 10.48 -22.12 -18.89
CA VAL A 171 9.55 -21.47 -19.82
C VAL A 171 8.89 -22.50 -20.73
N GLY A 172 7.62 -22.26 -21.07
CA GLY A 172 6.90 -23.04 -22.08
C GLY A 172 7.25 -22.54 -23.49
N VAL A 173 7.59 -23.45 -24.38
CA VAL A 173 7.96 -23.15 -25.77
C VAL A 173 6.69 -23.18 -26.63
N ASP A 174 6.45 -22.15 -27.45
CA ASP A 174 5.28 -22.13 -28.34
C ASP A 174 5.56 -23.00 -29.57
N VAL A 175 5.12 -24.25 -29.53
CA VAL A 175 5.34 -25.24 -30.59
C VAL A 175 4.14 -25.37 -31.54
N GLY A 176 3.23 -24.39 -31.55
CA GLY A 176 1.96 -24.54 -32.24
C GLY A 176 1.11 -25.63 -31.59
N PHE A 177 0.78 -26.69 -32.33
CA PHE A 177 -0.01 -27.84 -31.82
C PHE A 177 0.78 -29.14 -31.69
N GLU A 178 2.10 -29.10 -31.85
CA GLU A 178 2.99 -30.24 -31.59
C GLU A 178 3.07 -30.58 -30.10
N ASN A 179 3.72 -31.69 -29.74
CA ASN A 179 3.92 -32.09 -28.34
C ASN A 179 4.48 -30.92 -27.50
N PRO A 180 3.84 -30.54 -26.38
CA PRO A 180 4.29 -29.42 -25.56
C PRO A 180 5.75 -29.56 -25.14
N MET A 181 6.53 -28.48 -25.27
CA MET A 181 7.92 -28.42 -24.84
C MET A 181 8.12 -27.39 -23.74
N PHE A 182 8.95 -27.73 -22.76
CA PHE A 182 9.37 -26.85 -21.68
C PHE A 182 10.89 -26.71 -21.69
N ALA A 183 11.39 -25.51 -21.91
CA ALA A 183 12.81 -25.19 -21.86
C ALA A 183 13.19 -24.72 -20.45
N CYS A 184 14.30 -25.20 -19.91
CA CYS A 184 14.82 -24.74 -18.63
C CYS A 184 16.34 -24.65 -18.62
N LEU A 185 16.81 -23.70 -17.81
CA LEU A 185 18.23 -23.48 -17.54
C LEU A 185 18.65 -24.38 -16.37
N GLU A 186 19.54 -25.33 -16.64
CA GLU A 186 19.96 -26.38 -15.72
C GLU A 186 21.47 -26.34 -15.46
N MET A 187 21.89 -26.62 -14.22
CA MET A 187 23.31 -26.79 -13.90
C MET A 187 23.49 -28.03 -13.01
N ASP A 188 24.33 -28.97 -13.44
CA ASP A 188 24.66 -30.17 -12.68
C ASP A 188 25.87 -29.88 -11.78
N TYR A 189 25.72 -30.04 -10.46
CA TYR A 189 26.77 -29.75 -9.49
C TYR A 189 27.40 -31.02 -8.90
N GLU A 190 27.06 -32.21 -9.40
CA GLU A 190 27.61 -33.47 -8.89
C GLU A 190 29.14 -33.54 -9.02
N GLU A 191 29.70 -33.09 -10.14
CA GLU A 191 31.17 -33.07 -10.33
C GLU A 191 31.83 -32.01 -9.44
N ALA A 192 31.21 -30.84 -9.28
CA ALA A 192 31.71 -29.76 -8.44
C ALA A 192 31.80 -30.14 -6.96
N ASP A 193 30.80 -30.85 -6.43
CA ASP A 193 30.80 -31.32 -5.02
C ASP A 193 31.84 -32.43 -4.78
N ASN A 194 32.17 -33.21 -5.81
CA ASN A 194 33.10 -34.35 -5.72
C ASN A 194 34.56 -33.98 -6.07
N ASP A 195 34.82 -32.73 -6.44
CA ASP A 195 36.14 -32.22 -6.79
C ASP A 195 36.69 -31.23 -5.73
N PRO A 196 37.61 -31.68 -4.86
CA PRO A 196 38.25 -30.80 -3.88
C PRO A 196 39.14 -29.72 -4.48
N THR A 197 39.51 -29.81 -5.77
CA THR A 197 40.37 -28.82 -6.43
C THR A 197 39.61 -27.53 -6.77
N GLY A 198 38.29 -27.63 -6.94
CA GLY A 198 37.43 -26.52 -7.36
C GLY A 198 37.48 -26.22 -8.86
N GLU A 199 38.27 -26.96 -9.65
CA GLU A 199 38.35 -26.80 -11.11
C GLU A 199 37.04 -27.21 -11.78
N ALA A 200 36.38 -28.27 -11.29
CA ALA A 200 35.07 -28.67 -11.77
C ALA A 200 34.03 -27.56 -11.55
N ALA A 201 34.01 -26.94 -10.36
CA ALA A 201 33.08 -25.86 -10.05
C ALA A 201 33.24 -24.63 -10.97
N ALA A 202 34.47 -24.32 -11.39
CA ALA A 202 34.74 -23.20 -12.30
C ALA A 202 34.37 -23.50 -13.76
N ASN A 203 34.52 -24.75 -14.20
CA ASN A 203 34.27 -25.17 -15.58
C ASN A 203 32.83 -25.67 -15.82
N THR A 204 32.03 -25.87 -14.77
CA THR A 204 30.63 -26.29 -14.89
C THR A 204 29.80 -25.20 -15.55
N GLN A 205 29.43 -25.43 -16.81
CA GLN A 205 28.55 -24.55 -17.57
C GLN A 205 27.07 -24.87 -17.33
N GLN A 206 26.24 -23.86 -17.53
CA GLN A 206 24.80 -24.02 -17.59
C GLN A 206 24.40 -24.74 -18.89
N THR A 207 23.37 -25.57 -18.82
CA THR A 207 22.78 -26.28 -19.96
C THR A 207 21.35 -25.81 -20.18
N LEU A 208 20.99 -25.56 -21.43
CA LEU A 208 19.61 -25.35 -21.86
C LEU A 208 19.00 -26.70 -22.20
N THR A 209 18.13 -27.20 -21.32
CA THR A 209 17.49 -28.50 -21.48
C THR A 209 16.02 -28.31 -21.82
N PHE A 210 15.53 -29.06 -22.81
CA PHE A 210 14.11 -29.06 -23.13
C PHE A 210 13.48 -30.42 -22.84
N TYR A 211 12.37 -30.34 -22.14
CA TYR A 211 11.51 -31.44 -21.76
C TYR A 211 10.33 -31.48 -22.72
N GLU A 212 10.17 -32.57 -23.46
CA GLU A 212 9.01 -32.81 -24.31
C GLU A 212 7.99 -33.66 -23.55
N LEU A 213 6.75 -33.19 -23.55
CA LEU A 213 5.60 -33.97 -23.10
C LEU A 213 5.01 -34.70 -24.29
N ASP A 214 5.23 -36.01 -24.36
CA ASP A 214 4.55 -36.83 -25.35
C ASP A 214 3.11 -37.08 -24.88
N LEU A 215 2.15 -36.38 -25.49
CA LEU A 215 0.73 -36.51 -25.15
C LEU A 215 0.16 -37.90 -25.48
N GLY A 216 0.75 -38.62 -26.45
CA GLY A 216 0.33 -39.96 -26.84
C GLY A 216 0.86 -41.04 -25.89
N LEU A 217 2.13 -40.91 -25.47
CA LEU A 217 2.78 -41.84 -24.54
C LEU A 217 2.59 -41.46 -23.07
N ASN A 218 2.05 -40.27 -22.79
CA ASN A 218 1.76 -39.74 -21.44
C ASN A 218 2.98 -39.78 -20.50
N HIS A 219 4.15 -39.37 -21.01
CA HIS A 219 5.37 -39.21 -20.21
C HIS A 219 6.16 -37.99 -20.68
N VAL A 220 7.07 -37.51 -19.83
CA VAL A 220 7.96 -36.40 -20.14
C VAL A 220 9.37 -36.95 -20.35
N VAL A 221 10.02 -36.55 -21.44
CA VAL A 221 11.39 -36.96 -21.75
C VAL A 221 12.29 -35.73 -21.88
N ARG A 222 13.54 -35.83 -21.38
CA ARG A 222 14.60 -34.87 -21.67
C ARG A 222 15.04 -35.08 -23.12
N LYS A 223 14.47 -34.30 -24.04
CA LYS A 223 14.64 -34.51 -25.48
C LYS A 223 15.98 -33.98 -25.96
N TYR A 224 16.35 -32.79 -25.48
CA TYR A 224 17.53 -32.06 -25.91
C TYR A 224 18.17 -31.37 -24.70
N SER A 225 19.48 -31.24 -24.71
CA SER A 225 20.26 -30.54 -23.69
C SER A 225 21.56 -30.07 -24.32
N GLU A 226 21.79 -28.77 -24.33
CA GLU A 226 22.98 -28.16 -24.92
C GLU A 226 23.62 -27.19 -23.94
N ALA A 227 24.95 -27.16 -23.88
CA ALA A 227 25.68 -26.22 -23.05
C ALA A 227 25.52 -24.79 -23.57
N LEU A 228 25.49 -23.83 -22.64
CA LEU A 228 25.54 -22.40 -22.92
C LEU A 228 26.95 -21.90 -22.69
N GLU A 229 27.37 -20.94 -23.51
CA GLU A 229 28.68 -20.30 -23.37
C GLU A 229 28.75 -19.44 -22.09
N GLU A 230 27.65 -18.75 -21.77
CA GLU A 230 27.52 -17.87 -20.62
C GLU A 230 26.33 -18.29 -19.73
N HIS A 231 26.37 -17.90 -18.46
CA HIS A 231 25.27 -18.16 -17.54
C HIS A 231 24.08 -17.24 -17.83
N GLY A 232 22.96 -17.85 -18.22
CA GLY A 232 21.69 -17.15 -18.44
C GLY A 232 20.90 -16.97 -17.15
N ASN A 233 20.25 -15.82 -16.96
CA ASN A 233 19.43 -15.55 -15.77
C ASN A 233 17.95 -15.93 -15.96
N PHE A 234 17.34 -15.63 -17.12
CA PHE A 234 15.98 -16.06 -17.46
C PHE A 234 15.79 -16.29 -18.96
N LEU A 235 14.62 -16.83 -19.31
CA LEU A 235 14.23 -17.21 -20.67
C LEU A 235 12.97 -16.43 -21.11
N ILE A 236 12.83 -16.15 -22.41
CA ILE A 236 11.63 -15.55 -23.02
C ILE A 236 11.03 -16.54 -24.04
N THR A 237 9.72 -16.77 -23.97
CA THR A 237 8.99 -17.56 -24.99
C THR A 237 8.94 -16.79 -26.31
N VAL A 238 9.51 -17.36 -27.37
CA VAL A 238 9.30 -16.84 -28.73
C VAL A 238 8.02 -17.44 -29.30
N PRO A 239 7.08 -16.63 -29.82
CA PRO A 239 5.88 -17.15 -30.48
C PRO A 239 6.23 -18.12 -31.61
N GLY A 240 5.44 -19.17 -31.74
CA GLY A 240 5.68 -20.22 -32.73
C GLY A 240 4.41 -20.75 -33.38
N GLY A 241 4.57 -21.78 -34.21
CA GLY A 241 3.50 -22.26 -35.08
C GLY A 241 3.26 -21.28 -36.23
N SER A 242 2.02 -20.82 -36.41
CA SER A 242 1.67 -19.90 -37.51
C SER A 242 2.13 -18.45 -37.29
N ASP A 243 2.58 -18.11 -36.09
CA ASP A 243 2.80 -16.71 -35.70
C ASP A 243 4.29 -16.33 -35.55
N GLY A 244 5.21 -17.28 -35.71
CA GLY A 244 6.64 -17.07 -35.52
C GLY A 244 7.46 -18.36 -35.55
N PRO A 245 8.79 -18.26 -35.35
CA PRO A 245 9.74 -19.36 -35.55
C PRO A 245 9.83 -20.35 -34.37
N SER A 246 9.08 -20.15 -33.29
CA SER A 246 9.27 -20.88 -32.01
C SER A 246 10.65 -20.60 -31.37
N GLY A 247 11.06 -21.42 -30.41
CA GLY A 247 12.33 -21.29 -29.69
C GLY A 247 12.26 -20.40 -28.44
N VAL A 248 13.44 -20.06 -27.91
CA VAL A 248 13.58 -19.24 -26.70
C VAL A 248 14.69 -18.19 -26.87
N LEU A 249 14.51 -17.03 -26.22
CA LEU A 249 15.61 -16.09 -25.99
C LEU A 249 16.19 -16.31 -24.60
N ILE A 250 17.50 -16.50 -24.52
CA ILE A 250 18.28 -16.63 -23.30
C ILE A 250 18.91 -15.27 -22.98
N CYS A 251 18.46 -14.65 -21.90
CA CYS A 251 19.11 -13.46 -21.36
C CYS A 251 20.29 -13.90 -20.50
N SER A 252 21.48 -13.41 -20.80
CA SER A 252 22.73 -13.72 -20.09
C SER A 252 23.45 -12.42 -19.75
N GLU A 253 24.54 -12.50 -18.98
CA GLU A 253 25.38 -11.34 -18.71
C GLU A 253 25.94 -10.77 -20.01
N ASN A 254 25.64 -9.51 -20.30
CA ASN A 254 26.02 -8.75 -21.50
C ASN A 254 25.51 -9.27 -22.84
N TYR A 255 24.75 -10.37 -22.90
CA TYR A 255 24.27 -10.95 -24.16
C TYR A 255 22.80 -11.36 -24.11
N ILE A 256 22.13 -11.29 -25.26
CA ILE A 256 20.89 -12.02 -25.54
C ILE A 256 21.15 -13.04 -26.64
N THR A 257 20.73 -14.29 -26.42
CA THR A 257 20.95 -15.39 -27.36
C THR A 257 19.62 -15.98 -27.79
N TYR A 258 19.32 -16.04 -29.08
CA TYR A 258 18.23 -16.85 -29.60
C TYR A 258 18.73 -18.25 -29.86
N LYS A 259 18.05 -19.23 -29.27
CA LYS A 259 18.34 -20.64 -29.46
C LYS A 259 17.03 -21.38 -29.67
N ASN A 260 16.90 -21.97 -30.84
CA ASN A 260 15.85 -22.94 -31.15
C ASN A 260 16.53 -24.26 -31.50
N PHE A 261 15.78 -25.34 -31.47
CA PHE A 261 16.33 -26.63 -31.85
C PHE A 261 16.21 -26.92 -33.32
N GLY A 262 16.92 -27.97 -33.71
CA GLY A 262 17.02 -28.43 -35.09
C GLY A 262 18.22 -27.78 -35.74
N ASP A 263 18.03 -27.32 -36.96
CA ASP A 263 19.12 -26.78 -37.78
C ASP A 263 19.35 -25.27 -37.55
N GLN A 264 18.63 -24.65 -36.60
CA GLN A 264 18.75 -23.22 -36.28
C GLN A 264 20.09 -22.96 -35.57
N PRO A 265 20.97 -22.11 -36.11
CA PRO A 265 22.18 -21.70 -35.42
C PRO A 265 21.87 -20.80 -34.21
N ASP A 266 22.74 -20.86 -33.21
CA ASP A 266 22.73 -19.94 -32.07
C ASP A 266 23.03 -18.51 -32.56
N ILE A 267 22.11 -17.57 -32.30
CA ILE A 267 22.27 -16.17 -32.70
C ILE A 267 22.44 -15.33 -31.44
N ARG A 268 23.56 -14.61 -31.33
CA ARG A 268 23.91 -13.82 -30.16
C ARG A 268 23.94 -12.33 -30.51
N CYS A 269 23.42 -11.48 -29.63
CA CYS A 269 23.53 -10.03 -29.72
C CYS A 269 24.04 -9.47 -28.39
N PRO A 270 25.10 -8.63 -28.37
CA PRO A 270 25.52 -7.91 -27.17
C PRO A 270 24.44 -6.94 -26.68
N ILE A 271 24.28 -6.79 -25.36
CA ILE A 271 23.38 -5.80 -24.75
C ILE A 271 24.00 -4.42 -24.92
N PRO A 272 23.33 -3.47 -25.62
CA PRO A 272 23.85 -2.12 -25.79
C PRO A 272 24.07 -1.42 -24.44
N ARG A 273 25.13 -0.61 -24.34
CA ARG A 273 25.49 0.18 -23.16
C ARG A 273 25.18 1.65 -23.37
N ARG A 274 24.95 2.38 -22.28
CA ARG A 274 24.83 3.84 -22.34
C ARG A 274 26.17 4.45 -22.72
N ARG A 275 26.17 5.48 -23.57
CA ARG A 275 27.38 6.27 -23.84
C ARG A 275 27.88 6.91 -22.55
N ASN A 276 29.18 6.81 -22.30
CA ASN A 276 29.86 7.46 -21.18
C ASN A 276 29.22 7.12 -19.82
N ASP A 277 28.90 5.85 -19.61
CA ASP A 277 28.30 5.37 -18.38
C ASP A 277 29.24 5.59 -17.17
N LEU A 278 28.69 6.13 -16.08
CA LEU A 278 29.45 6.37 -14.85
C LEU A 278 29.58 5.09 -13.99
N ASP A 279 28.84 4.04 -14.33
CA ASP A 279 28.97 2.73 -13.68
C ASP A 279 30.41 2.19 -13.79
N ASP A 280 30.79 1.34 -12.83
CA ASP A 280 32.06 0.61 -12.88
C ASP A 280 32.13 -0.25 -14.17
N PRO A 281 33.13 -0.04 -15.06
CA PRO A 281 33.26 -0.80 -16.30
C PRO A 281 33.44 -2.31 -16.11
N GLU A 282 33.93 -2.76 -14.94
CA GLU A 282 34.09 -4.20 -14.64
C GLU A 282 32.74 -4.89 -14.38
N ARG A 283 31.66 -4.13 -14.16
CA ARG A 283 30.34 -4.67 -13.89
C ARG A 283 29.62 -5.02 -15.21
N GLY A 284 29.28 -6.30 -15.38
CA GLY A 284 28.38 -6.71 -16.45
C GLY A 284 26.94 -6.22 -16.23
N MET A 285 26.07 -6.45 -17.21
CA MET A 285 24.65 -6.20 -17.00
C MET A 285 23.74 -7.17 -17.71
N ILE A 286 22.62 -7.44 -17.03
CA ILE A 286 21.59 -8.38 -17.40
C ILE A 286 20.26 -7.65 -17.66
N PHE A 287 19.31 -8.39 -18.22
CA PHE A 287 17.91 -8.00 -18.18
C PHE A 287 17.27 -8.43 -16.86
N VAL A 288 16.34 -7.65 -16.32
CA VAL A 288 15.62 -7.96 -15.07
C VAL A 288 14.22 -8.51 -15.32
N CYS A 289 13.57 -8.11 -16.41
CA CYS A 289 12.26 -8.61 -16.81
C CYS A 289 12.07 -8.47 -18.34
N SER A 290 11.01 -9.10 -18.84
CA SER A 290 10.58 -8.97 -20.24
C SER A 290 9.07 -8.92 -20.35
N ALA A 291 8.57 -8.28 -21.40
CA ALA A 291 7.20 -8.39 -21.86
C ALA A 291 7.18 -8.87 -23.30
N THR A 292 6.28 -9.80 -23.60
CA THR A 292 6.06 -10.29 -24.97
C THR A 292 4.76 -9.71 -25.49
N HIS A 293 4.81 -9.01 -26.63
CA HIS A 293 3.61 -8.54 -27.29
C HIS A 293 3.42 -9.22 -28.64
N LYS A 294 2.21 -9.73 -28.86
CA LYS A 294 1.84 -10.46 -30.06
C LYS A 294 0.64 -9.80 -30.71
N THR A 295 0.84 -9.35 -31.94
CA THR A 295 -0.24 -8.96 -32.85
C THR A 295 -0.44 -10.04 -33.91
N LYS A 296 -1.41 -9.88 -34.81
CA LYS A 296 -1.60 -10.84 -35.92
C LYS A 296 -0.53 -10.73 -37.00
N SER A 297 0.15 -9.59 -37.10
CA SER A 297 1.11 -9.29 -38.18
C SER A 297 2.56 -9.44 -37.72
N MET A 298 2.84 -9.11 -36.46
CA MET A 298 4.18 -9.12 -35.90
C MET A 298 4.15 -9.42 -34.41
N PHE A 299 5.28 -9.85 -33.88
CA PHE A 299 5.55 -9.91 -32.45
C PHE A 299 6.82 -9.12 -32.15
N PHE A 300 6.92 -8.59 -30.93
CA PHE A 300 8.12 -7.96 -30.43
C PHE A 300 8.21 -8.18 -28.93
N PHE A 301 9.41 -8.00 -28.39
CA PHE A 301 9.66 -8.09 -26.96
C PHE A 301 10.11 -6.73 -26.44
N LEU A 302 9.72 -6.41 -25.21
CA LEU A 302 10.31 -5.31 -24.45
C LEU A 302 11.13 -5.93 -23.33
N ALA A 303 12.45 -5.77 -23.36
CA ALA A 303 13.37 -6.30 -22.37
C ALA A 303 14.00 -5.15 -21.58
N GLN A 304 13.92 -5.19 -20.24
CA GLN A 304 14.41 -4.10 -19.38
C GLN A 304 15.73 -4.47 -18.70
N THR A 305 16.72 -3.59 -18.75
CA THR A 305 18.03 -3.77 -18.06
C THR A 305 17.99 -3.39 -16.58
N GLU A 306 19.05 -3.69 -15.84
CA GLU A 306 19.22 -3.26 -14.43
C GLU A 306 19.23 -1.74 -14.20
N GLN A 307 19.48 -0.95 -15.25
CA GLN A 307 19.45 0.52 -15.20
C GLN A 307 18.07 1.09 -15.59
N GLY A 308 17.12 0.23 -15.95
CA GLY A 308 15.76 0.63 -16.32
C GLY A 308 15.56 0.88 -17.81
N ASP A 309 16.54 0.59 -18.66
CA ASP A 309 16.44 0.80 -20.10
C ASP A 309 15.62 -0.31 -20.75
N ILE A 310 14.56 0.07 -21.45
CA ILE A 310 13.76 -0.85 -22.25
C ILE A 310 14.34 -0.91 -23.65
N PHE A 311 14.62 -2.12 -24.11
CA PHE A 311 14.93 -2.41 -25.50
C PHE A 311 13.75 -3.09 -26.16
N LYS A 312 13.37 -2.60 -27.34
CA LYS A 312 12.51 -3.33 -28.26
C LYS A 312 13.38 -4.35 -29.00
N VAL A 313 13.08 -5.63 -28.78
CA VAL A 313 13.74 -6.74 -29.46
C VAL A 313 12.81 -7.32 -30.51
N THR A 314 13.28 -7.39 -31.75
CA THR A 314 12.60 -7.97 -32.89
C THR A 314 13.46 -9.09 -33.47
N LEU A 315 12.81 -10.11 -34.03
CA LEU A 315 13.48 -11.21 -34.71
C LEU A 315 13.15 -11.12 -36.19
N GLU A 316 14.16 -11.02 -37.03
CA GLU A 316 14.00 -11.18 -38.47
C GLU A 316 14.07 -12.66 -38.81
N THR A 317 13.11 -13.11 -39.62
CA THR A 317 13.00 -14.50 -40.04
C THR A 317 13.04 -14.57 -41.56
N ASP A 318 13.88 -15.46 -42.08
CA ASP A 318 13.81 -15.90 -43.48
C ASP A 318 13.31 -17.34 -43.51
N GLU A 319 12.22 -17.57 -44.24
CA GLU A 319 11.44 -18.80 -44.19
C GLU A 319 11.01 -19.18 -42.75
N GLU A 320 11.48 -20.30 -42.24
CA GLU A 320 11.22 -20.79 -40.87
C GLU A 320 12.40 -20.53 -39.92
N MET A 321 13.50 -19.94 -40.41
CA MET A 321 14.73 -19.72 -39.65
C MET A 321 14.88 -18.25 -39.26
N VAL A 322 15.38 -17.99 -38.05
CA VAL A 322 15.76 -16.64 -37.62
C VAL A 322 17.11 -16.30 -38.24
N THR A 323 17.22 -15.12 -38.83
CA THR A 323 18.45 -14.61 -39.46
C THR A 323 19.26 -13.74 -38.50
N GLU A 324 18.58 -12.87 -37.75
CA GLU A 324 19.21 -11.93 -36.83
C GLU A 324 18.27 -11.48 -35.71
N ILE A 325 18.86 -11.06 -34.59
CA ILE A 325 18.19 -10.37 -33.49
C ILE A 325 18.45 -8.88 -33.65
N ARG A 326 17.39 -8.09 -33.78
CA ARG A 326 17.45 -6.62 -33.83
C ARG A 326 17.02 -6.04 -32.49
N MET A 327 17.80 -5.11 -31.97
CA MET A 327 17.56 -4.44 -30.70
C MET A 327 17.59 -2.92 -30.89
N LYS A 328 16.55 -2.24 -30.42
CA LYS A 328 16.43 -0.79 -30.47
C LYS A 328 16.08 -0.22 -29.11
N TYR A 329 16.72 0.87 -28.71
CA TYR A 329 16.43 1.52 -27.44
C TYR A 329 15.04 2.21 -27.49
N PHE A 330 14.15 1.77 -26.61
CA PHE A 330 12.73 2.16 -26.62
C PHE A 330 12.45 3.36 -25.71
N ASP A 331 12.72 3.26 -24.42
CA ASP A 331 12.60 4.36 -23.43
C ASP A 331 13.24 3.89 -22.10
N THR A 332 13.42 4.79 -21.14
CA THR A 332 13.92 4.45 -19.79
C THR A 332 12.83 4.69 -18.75
N ILE A 333 12.59 3.70 -17.89
CA ILE A 333 11.63 3.74 -16.80
C ILE A 333 12.25 3.14 -15.53
N PRO A 334 11.65 3.31 -14.34
CA PRO A 334 12.14 2.64 -13.14
C PRO A 334 12.20 1.11 -13.27
N VAL A 335 13.19 0.50 -12.62
CA VAL A 335 13.44 -0.95 -12.65
C VAL A 335 12.20 -1.72 -12.18
N ALA A 336 11.72 -2.64 -13.01
CA ALA A 336 10.48 -3.40 -12.80
C ALA A 336 10.73 -4.88 -12.55
N THR A 337 9.89 -5.49 -11.70
CA THR A 337 9.83 -6.95 -11.51
C THR A 337 9.11 -7.64 -12.67
N ALA A 338 8.13 -6.96 -13.26
CA ALA A 338 7.35 -7.44 -14.39
C ALA A 338 6.80 -6.27 -15.21
N MET A 339 6.58 -6.52 -16.51
CA MET A 339 5.97 -5.59 -17.45
C MET A 339 4.81 -6.29 -18.18
N CYS A 340 3.70 -5.59 -18.38
CA CYS A 340 2.53 -6.09 -19.10
C CYS A 340 2.15 -5.15 -20.24
N VAL A 341 2.25 -5.63 -21.49
CA VAL A 341 1.83 -4.86 -22.67
C VAL A 341 0.40 -5.22 -23.05
N LEU A 342 -0.52 -4.26 -22.91
CA LEU A 342 -1.94 -4.44 -23.17
C LEU A 342 -2.32 -4.08 -24.62
N LYS A 343 -3.36 -4.74 -25.13
CA LYS A 343 -3.85 -4.58 -26.51
C LYS A 343 -4.37 -3.19 -26.85
N THR A 344 -4.76 -2.42 -25.83
CA THR A 344 -5.27 -1.04 -25.98
C THR A 344 -4.17 0.00 -26.11
N GLY A 345 -2.90 -0.41 -26.24
CA GLY A 345 -1.76 0.51 -26.35
C GLY A 345 -1.29 1.04 -25.00
N PHE A 346 -1.32 0.19 -23.96
CA PHE A 346 -0.82 0.54 -22.63
C PHE A 346 0.29 -0.40 -22.19
N LEU A 347 1.22 0.12 -21.41
CA LEU A 347 2.30 -0.62 -20.74
C LEU A 347 2.16 -0.42 -19.23
N PHE A 348 1.84 -1.49 -18.51
CA PHE A 348 1.85 -1.50 -17.05
C PHE A 348 3.21 -1.98 -16.53
N VAL A 349 3.78 -1.24 -15.59
CA VAL A 349 5.12 -1.43 -15.05
C VAL A 349 5.03 -1.58 -13.55
N SER A 350 5.22 -2.81 -13.06
CA SER A 350 5.38 -3.07 -11.63
C SER A 350 6.82 -2.88 -11.20
N SER A 351 7.17 -1.67 -10.76
CA SER A 351 8.49 -1.37 -10.16
C SER A 351 8.84 -2.35 -9.03
N GLU A 352 10.11 -2.75 -8.93
CA GLU A 352 10.58 -3.61 -7.83
C GLU A 352 10.41 -2.97 -6.44
N PHE A 353 10.60 -1.65 -6.40
CA PHE A 353 10.49 -0.80 -5.23
C PHE A 353 9.91 0.56 -5.66
N GLY A 354 9.24 1.24 -4.74
CA GLY A 354 8.54 2.50 -4.99
C GLY A 354 7.25 2.32 -5.81
N ASN A 355 6.71 3.44 -6.29
CA ASN A 355 5.45 3.49 -7.04
C ASN A 355 5.49 2.67 -8.33
N HIS A 356 4.33 2.19 -8.78
CA HIS A 356 4.13 1.48 -10.05
C HIS A 356 3.51 2.43 -11.08
N TYR A 357 3.71 2.15 -12.36
CA TYR A 357 3.36 3.11 -13.42
C TYR A 357 2.51 2.46 -14.50
N LEU A 358 1.55 3.21 -15.03
CA LEU A 358 0.84 2.89 -16.26
C LEU A 358 1.20 3.95 -17.31
N TYR A 359 1.76 3.48 -18.41
CA TYR A 359 2.09 4.31 -19.57
C TYR A 359 1.16 4.00 -20.74
N GLN A 360 0.85 5.01 -21.55
CA GLN A 360 0.27 4.84 -22.88
C GLN A 360 1.39 4.80 -23.91
N ILE A 361 1.32 3.83 -24.82
CA ILE A 361 2.25 3.67 -25.94
C ILE A 361 1.81 4.63 -27.04
N ALA A 362 2.53 5.76 -27.17
CA ALA A 362 2.29 6.74 -28.23
C ALA A 362 2.87 6.27 -29.57
N HIS A 363 4.07 5.68 -29.54
CA HIS A 363 4.79 5.21 -30.71
C HIS A 363 5.40 3.82 -30.45
N LEU A 364 5.51 2.99 -31.50
CA LEU A 364 6.07 1.63 -31.41
C LEU A 364 7.61 1.60 -31.47
N GLY A 365 8.26 2.77 -31.57
CA GLY A 365 9.73 2.90 -31.59
C GLY A 365 10.40 2.63 -32.95
N ASP A 366 9.67 2.48 -34.05
CA ASP A 366 10.26 2.12 -35.36
C ASP A 366 10.68 3.33 -36.19
N ASP A 367 9.87 4.40 -36.22
CA ASP A 367 9.99 5.50 -37.19
C ASP A 367 10.87 6.69 -36.73
N ASP A 368 11.74 6.49 -35.74
CA ASP A 368 12.70 7.50 -35.28
C ASP A 368 14.13 7.22 -35.78
N GLU A 369 14.97 8.26 -35.76
CA GLU A 369 16.38 8.22 -36.21
C GLU A 369 17.31 7.52 -35.20
N GLU A 370 16.77 6.80 -34.22
CA GLU A 370 17.54 6.10 -33.21
C GLU A 370 18.26 4.88 -33.81
N PRO A 371 19.51 4.60 -33.40
CA PRO A 371 20.26 3.48 -33.91
C PRO A 371 19.60 2.16 -33.53
N GLU A 372 19.51 1.27 -34.50
CA GLU A 372 19.07 -0.10 -34.28
C GLU A 372 20.25 -1.04 -34.50
N PHE A 373 20.45 -1.93 -33.54
CA PHE A 373 21.59 -2.83 -33.49
C PHE A 373 21.16 -4.22 -33.92
N SER A 374 21.92 -4.85 -34.81
CA SER A 374 21.68 -6.23 -35.24
C SER A 374 22.81 -7.14 -34.79
N SER A 375 22.48 -8.38 -34.44
CA SER A 375 23.45 -9.46 -34.21
C SER A 375 24.35 -9.75 -35.42
N ALA A 376 23.96 -9.36 -36.63
CA ALA A 376 24.76 -9.54 -37.85
C ALA A 376 25.80 -8.45 -38.08
N MET A 377 25.76 -7.34 -37.32
CA MET A 377 26.75 -6.27 -37.43
C MET A 377 28.09 -6.74 -36.83
N PRO A 378 29.21 -6.64 -37.57
CA PRO A 378 30.50 -7.08 -37.08
C PRO A 378 30.99 -6.13 -35.96
N LEU A 379 31.19 -6.67 -34.77
CA LEU A 379 31.88 -6.05 -33.65
C LEU A 379 33.14 -6.88 -33.33
N GLU A 380 34.20 -6.22 -32.87
CA GLU A 380 35.35 -6.96 -32.33
C GLU A 380 34.96 -7.65 -31.02
N GLU A 381 35.64 -8.75 -30.69
CA GLU A 381 35.37 -9.49 -29.47
C GLU A 381 35.67 -8.62 -28.24
N GLY A 382 34.64 -8.32 -27.45
CA GLY A 382 34.72 -7.42 -26.29
C GLY A 382 34.09 -6.04 -26.52
N ASP A 383 33.84 -5.65 -27.77
CA ASP A 383 33.13 -4.41 -28.09
C ASP A 383 31.62 -4.58 -27.94
N THR A 384 30.92 -3.48 -27.68
CA THR A 384 29.46 -3.44 -27.60
C THR A 384 28.90 -2.22 -28.32
N PHE A 385 27.60 -2.23 -28.56
CA PHE A 385 26.87 -1.08 -29.09
C PHE A 385 26.63 -0.02 -28.01
N PHE A 386 26.62 1.25 -28.42
CA PHE A 386 26.35 2.37 -27.51
C PHE A 386 25.16 3.21 -27.94
N PHE A 387 24.31 3.60 -26.99
CA PHE A 387 23.15 4.47 -27.21
C PHE A 387 23.14 5.66 -26.23
N GLN A 388 22.41 6.72 -26.56
CA GLN A 388 22.21 7.87 -25.69
C GLN A 388 20.86 7.76 -24.98
N PRO A 389 20.81 7.69 -23.64
CA PRO A 389 19.53 7.71 -22.92
C PRO A 389 18.81 9.05 -23.13
N ARG A 390 17.48 9.01 -23.23
CA ARG A 390 16.64 10.20 -23.50
C ARG A 390 15.36 10.21 -22.64
N PRO A 391 14.73 11.38 -22.44
CA PRO A 391 13.39 11.45 -21.83
C PRO A 391 12.35 10.68 -22.64
N LEU A 392 11.24 10.30 -22.01
CA LEU A 392 10.18 9.50 -22.63
C LEU A 392 9.70 10.12 -23.95
N LYS A 393 9.83 9.37 -25.04
CA LYS A 393 9.29 9.74 -26.37
C LYS A 393 8.24 8.75 -26.87
N ASN A 394 8.40 7.47 -26.57
CA ASN A 394 7.49 6.41 -27.03
C ASN A 394 6.35 6.18 -26.02
N LEU A 395 6.57 6.52 -24.75
CA LEU A 395 5.63 6.37 -23.64
C LEU A 395 5.15 7.71 -23.08
N VAL A 396 3.88 7.77 -22.68
CA VAL A 396 3.30 8.89 -21.93
C VAL A 396 2.82 8.36 -20.57
N LEU A 397 3.23 8.99 -19.47
CA LEU A 397 2.76 8.60 -18.14
C LEU A 397 1.28 8.99 -17.98
N VAL A 398 0.43 8.01 -17.64
CA VAL A 398 -1.01 8.20 -17.51
C VAL A 398 -1.49 8.01 -16.07
N ASP A 399 -0.90 7.03 -15.37
CA ASP A 399 -1.21 6.78 -13.97
C ASP A 399 0.03 6.38 -13.17
N GLU A 400 0.03 6.78 -11.91
CA GLU A 400 1.05 6.41 -10.92
C GLU A 400 0.34 5.78 -9.72
N GLN A 401 0.54 4.48 -9.55
CA GLN A 401 0.03 3.76 -8.40
C GLN A 401 1.01 3.87 -7.23
N GLU A 402 0.53 4.48 -6.17
CA GLU A 402 1.30 4.72 -4.96
C GLU A 402 1.67 3.41 -4.25
N SER A 403 2.95 3.25 -3.94
CA SER A 403 3.48 2.11 -3.19
C SER A 403 4.46 2.58 -2.12
N LEU A 404 4.29 2.07 -0.91
CA LEU A 404 5.12 2.36 0.26
C LEU A 404 6.33 1.44 0.36
N SER A 405 6.41 0.39 -0.47
CA SER A 405 7.52 -0.54 -0.43
C SER A 405 8.80 0.10 -1.00
N PRO A 406 9.96 -0.01 -0.34
CA PRO A 406 10.20 -0.57 0.98
C PRO A 406 10.05 0.46 2.11
N ILE A 407 9.32 0.13 3.17
CA ILE A 407 9.31 0.95 4.40
C ILE A 407 10.54 0.59 5.23
N MET A 408 11.46 1.54 5.40
CA MET A 408 12.70 1.33 6.14
C MET A 408 12.58 1.75 7.62
N SER A 409 11.85 2.82 7.89
CA SER A 409 11.61 3.35 9.24
C SER A 409 10.27 4.08 9.28
N CYS A 410 9.56 3.99 10.39
CA CYS A 410 8.31 4.71 10.62
C CYS A 410 8.28 5.27 12.05
N GLN A 411 7.73 6.48 12.21
CA GLN A 411 7.40 7.08 13.49
C GLN A 411 5.98 7.61 13.43
N ILE A 412 5.20 7.30 14.46
CA ILE A 412 3.82 7.76 14.62
C ILE A 412 3.82 8.87 15.66
N ALA A 413 3.53 10.09 15.22
CA ALA A 413 3.57 11.29 16.05
C ALA A 413 2.59 12.34 15.51
N ASP A 414 2.10 13.21 16.38
CA ASP A 414 1.32 14.38 15.97
C ASP A 414 2.25 15.59 15.85
N LEU A 415 2.93 15.73 14.70
CA LEU A 415 3.84 16.88 14.45
C LEU A 415 3.10 18.04 13.77
N ALA A 416 1.91 17.77 13.21
CA ALA A 416 1.07 18.76 12.53
C ALA A 416 0.00 19.40 13.44
N ASN A 417 -0.17 18.91 14.68
CA ASN A 417 -1.19 19.34 15.65
C ASN A 417 -2.63 19.11 15.13
N GLU A 418 -2.88 17.94 14.56
CA GLU A 418 -4.18 17.55 13.97
C GLU A 418 -5.05 16.71 14.93
N ASP A 419 -4.65 16.55 16.20
CA ASP A 419 -5.17 15.61 17.22
C ASP A 419 -4.98 14.13 16.86
N THR A 420 -5.15 13.76 15.59
CA THR A 420 -4.87 12.41 15.09
C THR A 420 -3.41 12.27 14.69
N PRO A 421 -2.61 11.38 15.30
CA PRO A 421 -1.22 11.20 14.94
C PRO A 421 -1.03 10.83 13.47
N GLN A 422 -0.03 11.42 12.83
CA GLN A 422 0.35 11.09 11.46
C GLN A 422 1.44 10.00 11.48
N LEU A 423 1.54 9.25 10.40
CA LEU A 423 2.61 8.27 10.23
C LEU A 423 3.68 8.86 9.31
N TYR A 424 4.85 9.15 9.87
CA TYR A 424 6.02 9.60 9.12
C TYR A 424 6.81 8.37 8.67
N VAL A 425 6.84 8.11 7.37
CA VAL A 425 7.35 6.87 6.78
C VAL A 425 8.53 7.17 5.85
N ALA A 426 9.72 6.73 6.24
CA ALA A 426 10.90 6.80 5.39
C ALA A 426 10.97 5.54 4.52
N CYS A 427 10.80 5.69 3.20
CA CYS A 427 10.63 4.57 2.27
C CYS A 427 11.29 4.81 0.91
N GLY A 428 11.27 3.79 0.05
CA GLY A 428 11.81 3.83 -1.32
C GLY A 428 13.27 3.34 -1.39
N ARG A 429 13.83 3.36 -2.61
CA ARG A 429 15.16 2.82 -2.92
C ARG A 429 15.97 3.83 -3.72
N GLY A 430 17.19 4.12 -3.26
CA GLY A 430 18.13 4.98 -3.98
C GLY A 430 17.56 6.38 -4.25
N PRO A 431 17.67 6.89 -5.49
CA PRO A 431 17.20 8.22 -5.85
C PRO A 431 15.67 8.34 -5.88
N ARG A 432 14.93 7.23 -5.77
CA ARG A 432 13.46 7.19 -5.69
C ARG A 432 12.96 7.09 -4.25
N SER A 433 13.83 7.31 -3.27
CA SER A 433 13.44 7.35 -1.87
C SER A 433 12.63 8.59 -1.53
N THR A 434 11.71 8.44 -0.58
CA THR A 434 10.83 9.52 -0.11
C THR A 434 10.59 9.41 1.39
N LEU A 435 10.44 10.55 2.06
CA LEU A 435 9.77 10.63 3.36
C LEU A 435 8.30 10.93 3.11
N ARG A 436 7.40 10.00 3.45
CA ARG A 436 5.97 10.17 3.27
C ARG A 436 5.27 10.45 4.59
N VAL A 437 4.35 11.41 4.58
CA VAL A 437 3.45 11.69 5.71
C VAL A 437 2.11 11.05 5.38
N LEU A 438 1.72 10.01 6.13
CA LEU A 438 0.43 9.36 5.96
C LEU A 438 -0.55 9.94 6.97
N ARG A 439 -1.65 10.46 6.46
CA ARG A 439 -2.81 10.87 7.24
C ARG A 439 -3.93 9.87 6.99
N HIS A 440 -4.54 9.40 8.05
CA HIS A 440 -5.79 8.66 7.89
C HIS A 440 -6.87 9.64 7.41
N GLY A 441 -7.37 9.40 6.20
CA GLY A 441 -8.46 10.13 5.59
C GLY A 441 -8.40 10.15 4.07
N LEU A 442 -9.55 10.33 3.43
CA LEU A 442 -9.70 10.41 1.98
C LEU A 442 -8.93 11.60 1.41
N GLU A 443 -8.37 11.40 0.22
CA GLU A 443 -7.77 12.46 -0.59
C GLU A 443 -8.86 13.44 -1.06
N VAL A 444 -8.57 14.73 -0.96
CA VAL A 444 -9.47 15.82 -1.37
C VAL A 444 -8.77 16.65 -2.43
N SER A 445 -9.30 16.62 -3.65
CA SER A 445 -8.83 17.45 -4.75
C SER A 445 -9.56 18.81 -4.70
N GLU A 446 -8.81 19.91 -4.61
CA GLU A 446 -9.37 21.26 -4.68
C GLU A 446 -9.56 21.67 -6.14
N MET A 447 -10.81 21.79 -6.58
CA MET A 447 -11.15 22.23 -7.94
C MET A 447 -11.17 23.76 -8.03
N ALA A 448 -11.68 24.43 -6.98
CA ALA A 448 -11.71 25.89 -6.91
C ALA A 448 -11.80 26.37 -5.44
N VAL A 449 -11.21 27.53 -5.16
CA VAL A 449 -11.29 28.20 -3.86
C VAL A 449 -11.58 29.69 -4.10
N SER A 450 -12.61 30.20 -3.43
CA SER A 450 -12.98 31.62 -3.48
C SER A 450 -13.17 32.16 -2.07
N GLU A 451 -12.62 33.33 -1.80
CA GLU A 451 -12.90 34.05 -0.55
C GLU A 451 -14.31 34.67 -0.61
N LEU A 452 -15.05 34.61 0.49
CA LEU A 452 -16.39 35.17 0.64
C LEU A 452 -16.39 36.33 1.64
N PRO A 453 -17.21 37.37 1.42
CA PRO A 453 -17.33 38.46 2.37
C PRO A 453 -18.12 38.03 3.61
N GLY A 454 -17.57 38.27 4.79
CA GLY A 454 -18.23 37.97 6.07
C GLY A 454 -18.13 36.50 6.48
N ASN A 455 -19.08 36.05 7.29
CA ASN A 455 -19.08 34.69 7.83
C ASN A 455 -20.29 33.90 7.28
N PRO A 456 -20.13 33.14 6.19
CA PRO A 456 -21.16 32.25 5.67
C PRO A 456 -21.51 31.16 6.69
N ASN A 457 -22.80 30.84 6.79
CA ASN A 457 -23.31 29.85 7.75
C ASN A 457 -23.87 28.58 7.10
N ALA A 458 -24.24 28.63 5.82
CA ALA A 458 -24.74 27.48 5.08
C ALA A 458 -24.54 27.63 3.56
N VAL A 459 -24.50 26.51 2.85
CA VAL A 459 -24.39 26.46 1.40
C VAL A 459 -25.23 25.32 0.81
N TRP A 460 -25.96 25.60 -0.27
CA TRP A 460 -26.76 24.62 -1.01
C TRP A 460 -26.50 24.72 -2.51
N THR A 461 -26.70 23.62 -3.19
CA THR A 461 -26.66 23.49 -4.65
C THR A 461 -28.03 23.05 -5.14
N VAL A 462 -28.51 23.66 -6.22
CA VAL A 462 -29.83 23.34 -6.76
C VAL A 462 -29.80 23.34 -8.28
N ARG A 463 -30.45 22.34 -8.87
CA ARG A 463 -30.68 22.22 -10.31
C ARG A 463 -31.83 23.11 -10.76
N ARG A 464 -31.90 23.38 -12.05
CA ARG A 464 -33.06 24.06 -12.65
C ARG A 464 -34.18 23.07 -12.92
N HIS A 465 -33.84 21.90 -13.40
CA HIS A 465 -34.77 20.81 -13.69
C HIS A 465 -34.28 19.48 -13.11
N VAL A 466 -35.20 18.56 -12.83
CA VAL A 466 -34.87 17.24 -12.27
C VAL A 466 -34.02 16.38 -13.23
N GLU A 467 -34.24 16.53 -14.53
CA GLU A 467 -33.52 15.81 -15.60
C GLU A 467 -32.14 16.39 -15.91
N ASP A 468 -31.80 17.57 -15.36
CA ASP A 468 -30.48 18.17 -15.59
C ASP A 468 -29.40 17.31 -14.93
N GLU A 469 -28.34 17.02 -15.70
CA GLU A 469 -27.17 16.30 -15.17
C GLU A 469 -26.41 17.14 -14.15
N PHE A 470 -26.34 18.46 -14.37
CA PHE A 470 -25.55 19.42 -13.62
C PHE A 470 -26.40 20.41 -12.81
N ASP A 471 -25.81 20.94 -11.73
CA ASP A 471 -26.43 21.95 -10.88
C ASP A 471 -26.37 23.34 -11.54
N ALA A 472 -27.37 24.19 -11.27
CA ALA A 472 -27.50 25.51 -11.88
C ALA A 472 -27.13 26.66 -10.93
N TYR A 473 -27.37 26.50 -9.63
CA TYR A 473 -27.18 27.55 -8.63
C TYR A 473 -26.42 27.05 -7.39
N ILE A 474 -25.51 27.87 -6.87
CA ILE A 474 -24.92 27.75 -5.53
C ILE A 474 -25.48 28.87 -4.67
N ILE A 475 -26.15 28.54 -3.57
CA ILE A 475 -26.75 29.49 -2.65
C ILE A 475 -25.96 29.50 -1.36
N VAL A 476 -25.43 30.67 -0.97
CA VAL A 476 -24.65 30.86 0.26
C VAL A 476 -25.43 31.75 1.21
N SER A 477 -25.80 31.22 2.38
CA SER A 477 -26.45 31.99 3.43
C SER A 477 -25.43 32.60 4.38
N PHE A 478 -25.68 33.84 4.79
CA PHE A 478 -24.97 34.57 5.82
C PHE A 478 -25.91 34.82 7.00
N VAL A 479 -25.44 35.52 8.03
CA VAL A 479 -26.26 35.85 9.21
C VAL A 479 -27.47 36.73 8.84
N ASN A 480 -27.30 37.66 7.90
CA ASN A 480 -28.29 38.69 7.57
C ASN A 480 -28.71 38.72 6.10
N ALA A 481 -28.13 37.89 5.24
CA ALA A 481 -28.33 37.93 3.80
C ALA A 481 -28.09 36.56 3.18
N THR A 482 -28.49 36.40 1.93
CA THR A 482 -28.22 35.21 1.11
C THR A 482 -27.67 35.66 -0.24
N LEU A 483 -26.56 35.07 -0.66
CA LEU A 483 -25.91 35.25 -1.96
C LEU A 483 -26.26 34.07 -2.86
N VAL A 484 -26.55 34.35 -4.13
CA VAL A 484 -26.84 33.32 -5.14
C VAL A 484 -25.84 33.45 -6.28
N LEU A 485 -25.15 32.36 -6.57
CA LEU A 485 -24.20 32.23 -7.66
C LEU A 485 -24.80 31.28 -8.71
N SER A 486 -24.59 31.57 -9.98
CA SER A 486 -24.90 30.65 -11.08
C SER A 486 -23.67 29.86 -11.50
N ILE A 487 -23.89 28.60 -11.90
CA ILE A 487 -22.85 27.70 -12.38
C ILE A 487 -22.96 27.64 -13.91
N GLY A 488 -21.99 28.21 -14.61
CA GLY A 488 -21.81 28.10 -16.06
C GLY A 488 -20.36 27.77 -16.40
N GLU A 489 -19.81 28.37 -17.45
CA GLU A 489 -18.37 28.35 -17.72
C GLU A 489 -17.58 29.10 -16.64
N THR A 490 -18.18 30.17 -16.11
CA THR A 490 -17.70 30.96 -14.97
C THR A 490 -18.76 30.95 -13.86
N VAL A 491 -18.30 31.12 -12.61
CA VAL A 491 -19.20 31.26 -11.45
C VAL A 491 -19.48 32.75 -11.24
N GLU A 492 -20.73 33.17 -11.46
CA GLU A 492 -21.15 34.59 -11.36
C GLU A 492 -22.30 34.80 -10.39
N GLU A 493 -22.32 35.96 -9.71
CA GLU A 493 -23.41 36.38 -8.84
C GLU A 493 -24.66 36.73 -9.64
N VAL A 494 -25.82 36.19 -9.21
CA VAL A 494 -27.10 36.37 -9.89
C VAL A 494 -28.17 36.89 -8.95
N THR A 495 -28.88 37.94 -9.39
CA THR A 495 -29.94 38.61 -8.62
C THR A 495 -31.36 38.30 -9.13
N ASP A 496 -31.53 37.81 -10.36
CA ASP A 496 -32.83 37.56 -10.99
C ASP A 496 -33.31 36.10 -10.87
N SER A 497 -32.71 35.33 -9.96
CA SER A 497 -33.00 33.92 -9.69
C SER A 497 -34.36 33.68 -9.01
N GLY A 498 -34.96 34.71 -8.41
CA GLY A 498 -36.21 34.62 -7.66
C GLY A 498 -36.04 34.34 -6.16
N PHE A 499 -34.84 33.95 -5.73
CA PHE A 499 -34.51 33.80 -4.30
C PHE A 499 -34.52 35.14 -3.57
N LEU A 500 -34.84 35.10 -2.28
CA LEU A 500 -34.78 36.25 -1.38
C LEU A 500 -33.36 36.40 -0.83
N GLY A 501 -32.64 37.42 -1.26
CA GLY A 501 -31.26 37.69 -0.81
C GLY A 501 -31.14 38.51 0.48
N THR A 502 -32.24 39.12 0.95
CA THR A 502 -32.22 40.10 2.07
C THR A 502 -32.34 39.49 3.46
N THR A 503 -32.56 38.18 3.55
CA THR A 503 -32.72 37.46 4.80
C THR A 503 -31.83 36.21 4.79
N PRO A 504 -31.45 35.68 5.96
CA PRO A 504 -30.80 34.38 6.04
C PRO A 504 -31.75 33.30 5.50
N THR A 505 -31.18 32.29 4.84
CA THR A 505 -31.92 31.15 4.31
C THR A 505 -31.67 29.93 5.20
N LEU A 506 -32.70 29.12 5.42
CA LEU A 506 -32.65 27.86 6.16
C LEU A 506 -32.47 26.65 5.25
N SER A 507 -33.02 26.70 4.03
CA SER A 507 -32.88 25.64 3.02
C SER A 507 -33.26 26.15 1.63
N CYS A 508 -32.60 25.62 0.61
CA CYS A 508 -32.99 25.72 -0.79
C CYS A 508 -33.08 24.32 -1.40
N SER A 509 -34.14 24.01 -2.13
CA SER A 509 -34.32 22.70 -2.78
C SER A 509 -35.12 22.80 -4.07
N LEU A 510 -34.93 21.84 -4.96
CA LEU A 510 -35.81 21.57 -6.09
C LEU A 510 -36.99 20.74 -5.60
N LEU A 511 -38.21 21.25 -5.79
CA LEU A 511 -39.48 20.60 -5.47
C LEU A 511 -40.25 20.33 -6.77
N GLY A 512 -40.63 19.08 -6.99
CA GLY A 512 -41.23 18.67 -8.27
C GLY A 512 -40.21 18.63 -9.40
N GLU A 513 -40.66 18.96 -10.62
CA GLU A 513 -39.84 18.87 -11.84
C GLU A 513 -38.94 20.10 -12.01
N ASP A 514 -39.49 21.29 -11.76
CA ASP A 514 -38.89 22.57 -12.15
C ASP A 514 -39.13 23.73 -11.15
N ALA A 515 -39.73 23.45 -9.99
CA ALA A 515 -40.03 24.46 -8.99
C ALA A 515 -38.97 24.48 -7.88
N LEU A 516 -38.58 25.67 -7.44
CA LEU A 516 -37.62 25.87 -6.36
C LEU A 516 -38.36 26.27 -5.08
N VAL A 517 -37.89 25.79 -3.93
CA VAL A 517 -38.39 26.21 -2.62
C VAL A 517 -37.24 26.77 -1.81
N GLN A 518 -37.47 27.95 -1.25
CA GLN A 518 -36.61 28.60 -0.27
C GLN A 518 -37.34 28.70 1.07
N VAL A 519 -36.73 28.18 2.13
CA VAL A 519 -37.23 28.33 3.49
C VAL A 519 -36.38 29.37 4.20
N TYR A 520 -37.01 30.32 4.89
CA TYR A 520 -36.35 31.39 5.65
C TYR A 520 -37.12 31.64 6.96
N PRO A 521 -36.54 32.32 7.96
CA PRO A 521 -37.14 32.40 9.30
C PRO A 521 -38.57 32.96 9.33
N ASP A 522 -38.92 33.84 8.40
CA ASP A 522 -40.21 34.51 8.32
C ASP A 522 -41.22 33.79 7.39
N GLY A 523 -40.83 32.72 6.70
CA GLY A 523 -41.73 32.05 5.77
C GLY A 523 -41.12 31.01 4.83
N ILE A 524 -41.95 30.57 3.88
CA ILE A 524 -41.57 29.69 2.78
C ILE A 524 -41.86 30.43 1.47
N ARG A 525 -40.90 30.43 0.56
CA ARG A 525 -41.01 31.00 -0.78
C ARG A 525 -40.92 29.89 -1.81
N HIS A 526 -42.00 29.66 -2.52
CA HIS A 526 -42.09 28.69 -3.60
C HIS A 526 -42.04 29.41 -4.96
N ILE A 527 -41.02 29.11 -5.74
CA ILE A 527 -40.67 29.77 -7.00
C ILE A 527 -40.90 28.77 -8.13
N ARG A 528 -41.92 28.99 -8.95
CA ARG A 528 -42.18 28.15 -10.13
C ARG A 528 -41.24 28.52 -11.28
N ALA A 529 -41.08 27.64 -12.26
CA ALA A 529 -40.28 27.90 -13.46
C ALA A 529 -40.74 29.15 -14.25
N ASP A 530 -42.02 29.50 -14.19
CA ASP A 530 -42.57 30.72 -14.80
C ASP A 530 -42.35 32.00 -13.96
N LYS A 531 -41.45 31.95 -12.98
CA LYS A 531 -41.11 33.02 -12.04
C LYS A 531 -42.26 33.47 -11.14
N ARG A 532 -43.39 32.73 -11.06
CA ARG A 532 -44.41 32.99 -10.05
C ARG A 532 -43.88 32.61 -8.67
N VAL A 533 -44.12 33.50 -7.72
CA VAL A 533 -43.69 33.34 -6.33
C VAL A 533 -44.91 33.21 -5.43
N ASN A 534 -45.05 32.06 -4.77
CA ASN A 534 -46.02 31.84 -3.72
C ASN A 534 -45.31 31.95 -2.38
N GLU A 535 -45.78 32.87 -1.53
CA GLU A 535 -45.15 33.16 -0.24
C GLU A 535 -46.09 32.74 0.90
N TRP A 536 -45.58 31.90 1.80
CA TRP A 536 -46.25 31.50 3.04
C TRP A 536 -45.56 32.22 4.20
N LYS A 537 -46.34 32.94 5.01
CA LYS A 537 -45.83 33.69 6.17
C LYS A 537 -46.01 32.90 7.45
N THR A 538 -45.05 33.03 8.36
CA THR A 538 -45.15 32.38 9.67
C THR A 538 -46.38 32.83 10.47
N PRO A 539 -47.06 31.91 11.17
CA PRO A 539 -48.20 32.25 12.01
C PRO A 539 -47.84 33.14 13.20
N GLY A 540 -48.49 34.31 13.29
CA GLY A 540 -48.39 35.19 14.44
C GLY A 540 -47.01 35.84 14.60
N LYS A 541 -46.37 35.65 15.76
CA LYS A 541 -45.01 36.13 16.06
C LYS A 541 -43.97 35.00 16.05
N LYS A 542 -44.34 33.82 15.56
CA LYS A 542 -43.44 32.67 15.50
C LYS A 542 -42.49 32.81 14.32
N THR A 543 -41.33 32.18 14.43
CA THR A 543 -40.35 32.05 13.35
C THR A 543 -40.07 30.57 13.10
N ILE A 544 -39.65 30.26 11.88
CA ILE A 544 -39.18 28.92 11.54
C ILE A 544 -37.78 28.75 12.14
N ILE A 545 -37.61 27.75 13.00
CA ILE A 545 -36.31 27.43 13.60
C ILE A 545 -35.58 26.40 12.74
N ARG A 546 -36.31 25.36 12.29
CA ARG A 546 -35.76 24.24 11.51
C ARG A 546 -36.69 23.85 10.38
N CYS A 547 -36.13 23.21 9.35
CA CYS A 547 -36.88 22.65 8.23
C CYS A 547 -36.26 21.33 7.78
N ALA A 548 -37.04 20.51 7.09
CA ALA A 548 -36.61 19.33 6.37
C ALA A 548 -37.37 19.28 5.05
N VAL A 549 -36.64 19.16 3.94
CA VAL A 549 -37.17 19.19 2.58
C VAL A 549 -36.76 17.93 1.83
N ASN A 550 -37.61 17.46 0.93
CA ASN A 550 -37.25 16.48 -0.09
C ASN A 550 -37.87 16.87 -1.45
N GLN A 551 -37.94 15.94 -2.39
CA GLN A 551 -38.43 16.18 -3.76
C GLN A 551 -39.90 16.61 -3.83
N ARG A 552 -40.75 16.25 -2.84
CA ARG A 552 -42.21 16.46 -2.90
C ARG A 552 -42.86 16.89 -1.58
N GLN A 553 -42.10 16.98 -0.50
CA GLN A 553 -42.57 17.22 0.86
C GLN A 553 -41.70 18.27 1.54
N VAL A 554 -42.33 19.14 2.32
CA VAL A 554 -41.66 20.19 3.10
C VAL A 554 -42.22 20.15 4.52
N VAL A 555 -41.35 19.92 5.50
CA VAL A 555 -41.69 19.95 6.93
C VAL A 555 -40.95 21.10 7.57
N ILE A 556 -41.64 21.91 8.36
CA ILE A 556 -41.04 23.01 9.13
C ILE A 556 -41.39 22.91 10.61
N ALA A 557 -40.49 23.40 11.45
CA ALA A 557 -40.69 23.52 12.89
C ALA A 557 -40.62 24.98 13.31
N LEU A 558 -41.71 25.44 13.93
CA LEU A 558 -41.86 26.79 14.45
C LEU A 558 -41.37 26.88 15.90
N THR A 559 -41.21 28.10 16.40
CA THR A 559 -40.98 28.35 17.83
C THR A 559 -42.07 27.73 18.72
N GLY A 560 -41.65 27.04 19.78
CA GLY A 560 -42.54 26.26 20.66
C GLY A 560 -42.74 24.80 20.22
N GLY A 561 -41.93 24.29 19.28
CA GLY A 561 -41.97 22.88 18.87
C GLY A 561 -43.19 22.49 18.05
N GLU A 562 -43.84 23.42 17.36
CA GLU A 562 -45.00 23.16 16.48
C GLU A 562 -44.53 22.78 15.07
N LEU A 563 -44.90 21.59 14.61
CA LEU A 563 -44.62 21.08 13.27
C LEU A 563 -45.74 21.46 12.30
N VAL A 564 -45.34 21.94 11.12
CA VAL A 564 -46.23 22.19 9.98
C VAL A 564 -45.72 21.38 8.79
N TYR A 565 -46.62 20.62 8.18
CA TYR A 565 -46.32 19.74 7.05
C TYR A 565 -46.97 20.26 5.77
N PHE A 566 -46.19 20.32 4.70
CA PHE A 566 -46.63 20.66 3.36
C PHE A 566 -46.29 19.53 2.39
N GLU A 567 -47.21 19.27 1.48
CA GLU A 567 -47.05 18.26 0.45
C GLU A 567 -47.38 18.83 -0.92
N MET A 568 -46.55 18.49 -1.90
CA MET A 568 -46.76 18.91 -3.28
C MET A 568 -47.76 17.98 -3.97
N ASP A 569 -48.87 18.56 -4.39
CA ASP A 569 -49.83 17.84 -5.22
C ASP A 569 -49.29 17.62 -6.65
N PRO A 570 -49.91 16.72 -7.44
CA PRO A 570 -49.54 16.53 -8.84
C PRO A 570 -49.71 17.78 -9.73
N SER A 571 -50.37 18.84 -9.25
CA SER A 571 -50.51 20.12 -9.97
C SER A 571 -49.35 21.09 -9.69
N GLY A 572 -48.40 20.67 -8.85
CA GLY A 572 -47.23 21.44 -8.44
C GLY A 572 -47.54 22.53 -7.41
N GLN A 573 -48.61 22.42 -6.64
CA GLN A 573 -48.91 23.33 -5.52
C GLN A 573 -48.55 22.67 -4.19
N LEU A 574 -47.98 23.44 -3.25
CA LEU A 574 -47.81 23.00 -1.86
C LEU A 574 -49.10 23.19 -1.10
N ASN A 575 -49.63 22.11 -0.54
CA ASN A 575 -50.79 22.13 0.33
C ASN A 575 -50.35 21.89 1.79
N GLU A 576 -50.80 22.77 2.69
CA GLU A 576 -50.61 22.60 4.15
C GLU A 576 -51.53 21.48 4.65
N TYR A 577 -50.99 20.56 5.44
CA TYR A 577 -51.79 19.54 6.11
C TYR A 577 -52.70 20.18 7.16
N THR A 578 -53.91 19.63 7.35
CA THR A 578 -54.95 20.25 8.17
C THR A 578 -54.63 20.27 9.67
N GLU A 579 -53.65 19.48 10.12
CA GLU A 579 -53.26 19.36 11.52
C GLU A 579 -51.82 19.81 11.72
N ARG A 580 -51.57 20.46 12.86
CA ARG A 580 -50.24 20.84 13.32
C ARG A 580 -49.96 20.12 14.62
N LYS A 581 -48.74 19.61 14.77
CA LYS A 581 -48.36 18.80 15.92
C LYS A 581 -47.38 19.55 16.81
N GLU A 582 -47.74 19.72 18.08
CA GLU A 582 -46.81 20.21 19.09
C GLU A 582 -45.97 19.05 19.67
N MET A 583 -44.67 19.29 19.81
CA MET A 583 -43.72 18.36 20.42
C MET A 583 -43.56 18.64 21.92
N SER A 584 -42.98 17.70 22.66
CA SER A 584 -42.76 17.85 24.11
C SER A 584 -41.74 18.93 24.47
N ALA A 585 -40.87 19.28 23.53
CA ALA A 585 -39.83 20.27 23.67
C ALA A 585 -39.58 20.92 22.29
N ASP A 586 -38.77 21.98 22.28
CA ASP A 586 -38.38 22.63 21.03
C ASP A 586 -37.61 21.67 20.11
N VAL A 587 -37.81 21.86 18.81
CA VAL A 587 -37.18 21.06 17.76
C VAL A 587 -35.82 21.67 17.42
N VAL A 588 -34.77 20.85 17.48
CA VAL A 588 -33.38 21.26 17.28
C VAL A 588 -32.81 20.81 15.94
N CYS A 589 -33.33 19.73 15.38
CA CYS A 589 -32.95 19.24 14.05
C CYS A 589 -34.05 18.34 13.48
N MET A 590 -34.10 18.23 12.16
CA MET A 590 -35.05 17.38 11.44
C MET A 590 -34.37 16.75 10.23
N SER A 591 -34.83 15.58 9.83
CA SER A 591 -34.43 14.94 8.57
C SER A 591 -35.60 14.23 7.92
N LEU A 592 -35.68 14.38 6.61
CA LEU A 592 -36.63 13.69 5.75
C LEU A 592 -35.84 12.88 4.72
N ALA A 593 -36.26 11.63 4.46
CA ALA A 593 -35.65 10.81 3.43
C ALA A 593 -36.05 11.29 2.03
N ASN A 594 -35.22 10.94 1.04
CA ASN A 594 -35.58 11.12 -0.36
C ASN A 594 -36.76 10.21 -0.72
N VAL A 595 -37.58 10.65 -1.67
CA VAL A 595 -38.71 9.87 -2.16
C VAL A 595 -38.17 8.70 -3.00
N PRO A 596 -38.47 7.43 -2.64
CA PRO A 596 -38.04 6.28 -3.44
C PRO A 596 -38.58 6.35 -4.88
N PRO A 597 -37.83 5.85 -5.88
CA PRO A 597 -38.34 5.74 -7.25
C PRO A 597 -39.64 4.93 -7.29
N GLY A 598 -40.68 5.49 -7.90
CA GLY A 598 -42.01 4.88 -7.98
C GLY A 598 -42.97 5.26 -6.85
N GLU A 599 -42.47 5.83 -5.75
CA GLU A 599 -43.32 6.37 -4.68
C GLU A 599 -43.57 7.87 -4.84
N GLN A 600 -44.59 8.39 -4.15
CA GLN A 600 -44.94 9.82 -4.18
C GLN A 600 -44.46 10.61 -2.96
N ARG A 601 -44.05 9.91 -1.90
CA ARG A 601 -43.69 10.49 -0.60
C ARG A 601 -42.68 9.59 0.10
N SER A 602 -41.95 10.14 1.05
CA SER A 602 -41.26 9.36 2.08
C SER A 602 -42.18 9.21 3.29
N ARG A 603 -42.27 7.98 3.81
CA ARG A 603 -43.04 7.65 5.01
C ARG A 603 -42.47 8.25 6.29
N PHE A 604 -41.14 8.29 6.44
CA PHE A 604 -40.50 8.56 7.72
C PHE A 604 -39.92 9.97 7.83
N LEU A 605 -40.31 10.69 8.89
CA LEU A 605 -39.72 11.94 9.34
C LEU A 605 -38.99 11.71 10.68
N ALA A 606 -37.72 12.09 10.76
CA ALA A 606 -36.97 12.08 12.01
C ALA A 606 -36.92 13.49 12.61
N VAL A 607 -37.28 13.61 13.90
CA VAL A 607 -37.31 14.88 14.64
C VAL A 607 -36.49 14.77 15.92
N GLY A 608 -35.48 15.62 16.06
CA GLY A 608 -34.63 15.74 17.25
C GLY A 608 -35.09 16.89 18.13
N LEU A 609 -35.16 16.64 19.44
CA LEU A 609 -35.71 17.57 20.43
C LEU A 609 -34.65 18.01 21.45
N VAL A 610 -34.88 19.15 22.11
CA VAL A 610 -34.04 19.64 23.23
C VAL A 610 -34.00 18.68 24.41
N ASP A 611 -35.01 17.81 24.57
CA ASP A 611 -35.11 16.83 25.66
C ASP A 611 -34.18 15.60 25.50
N ASN A 612 -33.19 15.68 24.60
CA ASN A 612 -32.26 14.60 24.26
C ASN A 612 -32.98 13.35 23.69
N THR A 613 -34.07 13.53 22.94
CA THR A 613 -34.72 12.43 22.23
C THR A 613 -34.78 12.66 20.73
N VAL A 614 -34.80 11.56 19.98
CA VAL A 614 -35.19 11.52 18.57
C VAL A 614 -36.50 10.75 18.41
N ARG A 615 -37.36 11.22 17.52
CA ARG A 615 -38.65 10.60 17.24
C ARG A 615 -38.82 10.36 15.75
N ILE A 616 -39.34 9.19 15.40
CA ILE A 616 -39.79 8.87 14.06
C ILE A 616 -41.28 9.15 13.97
N ILE A 617 -41.69 9.87 12.93
CA ILE A 617 -43.07 10.26 12.67
C ILE A 617 -43.46 9.77 11.28
N SER A 618 -44.66 9.18 11.16
CA SER A 618 -45.22 8.80 9.86
C SER A 618 -45.76 10.02 9.12
N LEU A 619 -45.53 10.08 7.80
CA LEU A 619 -46.11 11.04 6.87
C LEU A 619 -47.06 10.38 5.88
N ASP A 620 -47.37 9.09 6.09
CA ASP A 620 -48.41 8.42 5.31
C ASP A 620 -49.79 9.00 5.66
N PRO A 621 -50.72 9.09 4.70
CA PRO A 621 -52.06 9.64 4.96
C PRO A 621 -52.85 8.89 6.03
N SER A 622 -52.57 7.60 6.24
CA SER A 622 -53.25 6.73 7.22
C SER A 622 -52.97 7.11 8.66
N ASP A 623 -51.76 7.58 8.94
CA ASP A 623 -51.22 7.84 10.27
C ASP A 623 -50.34 9.10 10.27
N CYS A 624 -50.73 10.09 9.47
CA CYS A 624 -49.97 11.31 9.25
C CYS A 624 -49.72 12.04 10.57
N LEU A 625 -48.47 12.46 10.80
CA LEU A 625 -47.98 13.05 12.03
C LEU A 625 -48.10 12.16 13.28
N GLN A 626 -48.40 10.86 13.17
CA GLN A 626 -48.36 9.94 14.32
C GLN A 626 -46.91 9.57 14.67
N PRO A 627 -46.55 9.53 15.97
CA PRO A 627 -45.25 9.03 16.40
C PRO A 627 -45.18 7.51 16.24
N LEU A 628 -44.17 7.01 15.56
CA LEU A 628 -43.91 5.57 15.36
C LEU A 628 -42.99 5.03 16.44
N SER A 629 -41.83 5.65 16.62
CA SER A 629 -40.82 5.22 17.59
C SER A 629 -40.10 6.42 18.23
N MET A 630 -39.49 6.19 19.39
CA MET A 630 -38.72 7.16 20.14
C MET A 630 -37.43 6.52 20.66
N GLN A 631 -36.31 7.24 20.56
CA GLN A 631 -35.04 6.82 21.13
C GLN A 631 -34.45 7.94 21.99
N ALA A 632 -34.03 7.59 23.21
CA ALA A 632 -33.29 8.48 24.08
C ALA A 632 -31.82 8.56 23.64
N LEU A 633 -31.24 9.77 23.68
CA LEU A 633 -29.89 10.06 23.25
C LEU A 633 -29.03 10.47 24.46
N PRO A 634 -27.72 10.17 24.44
CA PRO A 634 -26.82 10.52 25.54
C PRO A 634 -26.55 12.03 25.65
N ALA A 635 -26.82 12.79 24.58
CA ALA A 635 -26.69 14.24 24.52
C ALA A 635 -27.73 14.82 23.54
N GLN A 636 -27.85 16.14 23.52
CA GLN A 636 -28.74 16.85 22.62
C GLN A 636 -28.35 16.59 21.14
N PRO A 637 -29.30 16.27 20.25
CA PRO A 637 -29.03 16.10 18.84
C PRO A 637 -28.82 17.45 18.15
N GLU A 638 -27.74 17.54 17.36
CA GLU A 638 -27.40 18.71 16.54
C GLU A 638 -27.92 18.56 15.10
N SER A 639 -27.86 17.36 14.53
CA SER A 639 -28.29 17.08 13.16
C SER A 639 -28.78 15.65 12.96
N LEU A 640 -29.58 15.43 11.92
CA LEU A 640 -30.14 14.14 11.54
C LEU A 640 -29.98 13.93 10.03
N CYS A 641 -29.82 12.68 9.58
CA CYS A 641 -29.83 12.35 8.14
C CYS A 641 -30.30 10.89 7.90
N ILE A 642 -31.43 10.73 7.19
CA ILE A 642 -31.99 9.40 6.83
C ILE A 642 -31.51 8.99 5.45
N VAL A 643 -30.62 8.02 5.31
CA VAL A 643 -30.01 7.65 4.03
C VAL A 643 -30.32 6.19 3.66
N GLU A 644 -30.50 5.92 2.38
CA GLU A 644 -30.53 4.55 1.86
C GLU A 644 -29.12 4.16 1.42
N MET A 645 -28.56 3.10 1.99
CA MET A 645 -27.22 2.61 1.64
C MET A 645 -27.21 1.09 1.51
N GLY A 646 -26.34 0.57 0.64
CA GLY A 646 -25.98 -0.85 0.63
C GLY A 646 -26.95 -1.80 -0.10
N GLY A 647 -27.43 -1.43 -1.29
CA GLY A 647 -28.23 -2.31 -2.12
C GLY A 647 -27.41 -3.45 -2.76
N VAL A 648 -27.95 -4.67 -2.75
CA VAL A 648 -27.53 -5.76 -3.64
C VAL A 648 -28.36 -5.62 -4.92
N GLU A 649 -27.72 -5.58 -6.09
CA GLU A 649 -28.46 -5.65 -7.35
C GLU A 649 -29.24 -6.98 -7.40
N LYS A 650 -30.57 -6.93 -7.29
CA LYS A 650 -31.43 -8.05 -7.69
C LYS A 650 -31.92 -7.78 -9.11
N GLN A 651 -31.67 -8.72 -10.01
CA GLN A 651 -32.45 -8.83 -11.23
C GLN A 651 -33.77 -9.48 -10.87
N ASP A 652 -34.86 -8.70 -10.87
CA ASP A 652 -36.20 -9.27 -10.88
C ASP A 652 -36.50 -9.89 -12.27
N GLU A 653 -37.38 -10.90 -12.30
CA GLU A 653 -37.75 -11.69 -13.50
C GLU A 653 -38.33 -10.86 -14.66
N LEU A 654 -38.54 -9.56 -14.47
CA LEU A 654 -39.06 -8.59 -15.45
C LEU A 654 -38.00 -7.66 -16.07
N GLY A 655 -36.73 -7.78 -15.68
CA GLY A 655 -35.62 -7.03 -16.30
C GLY A 655 -35.46 -5.57 -15.84
N GLU A 656 -36.23 -5.10 -14.86
CA GLU A 656 -35.99 -3.81 -14.20
C GLU A 656 -34.97 -3.97 -13.06
N LYS A 657 -33.95 -3.11 -13.05
CA LYS A 657 -32.91 -3.07 -12.01
C LYS A 657 -33.46 -2.42 -10.74
N GLY A 658 -33.86 -3.21 -9.76
CA GLY A 658 -34.23 -2.73 -8.42
C GLY A 658 -33.13 -3.05 -7.40
N THR A 659 -32.48 -2.02 -6.85
CA THR A 659 -31.66 -2.14 -5.63
C THR A 659 -32.57 -1.91 -4.42
N ILE A 660 -32.71 -2.91 -3.55
CA ILE A 660 -33.35 -2.71 -2.24
C ILE A 660 -32.21 -2.42 -1.25
N GLY A 661 -31.97 -1.14 -0.95
CA GLY A 661 -31.04 -0.73 0.10
C GLY A 661 -31.69 -0.80 1.49
N PHE A 662 -30.85 -0.75 2.53
CA PHE A 662 -31.34 -0.60 3.90
C PHE A 662 -31.44 0.89 4.26
N LEU A 663 -32.48 1.26 5.00
CA LEU A 663 -32.64 2.62 5.52
C LEU A 663 -31.84 2.79 6.81
N TYR A 664 -31.05 3.86 6.89
CA TYR A 664 -30.27 4.23 8.07
C TYR A 664 -30.62 5.62 8.55
N LEU A 665 -30.88 5.77 9.84
CA LEU A 665 -30.93 7.06 10.52
C LEU A 665 -29.54 7.37 11.10
N ASN A 666 -28.94 8.46 10.65
CA ASN A 666 -27.72 9.02 11.23
C ASN A 666 -28.08 10.18 12.16
N ILE A 667 -27.48 10.21 13.35
CA ILE A 667 -27.76 11.18 14.41
C ILE A 667 -26.45 11.80 14.87
N GLY A 668 -26.27 13.09 14.60
CA GLY A 668 -25.13 13.87 15.08
C GLY A 668 -25.47 14.56 16.39
N LEU A 669 -24.65 14.38 17.43
CA LEU A 669 -24.85 14.97 18.75
C LEU A 669 -23.96 16.20 18.97
N GLN A 670 -24.37 17.06 19.90
CA GLN A 670 -23.66 18.29 20.24
C GLN A 670 -22.26 18.03 20.85
N ASN A 671 -22.07 16.87 21.48
CA ASN A 671 -20.80 16.49 22.11
C ASN A 671 -19.80 15.84 21.14
N GLY A 672 -20.09 15.80 19.84
CA GLY A 672 -19.18 15.24 18.83
C GLY A 672 -19.37 13.75 18.54
N VAL A 673 -20.43 13.13 19.07
CA VAL A 673 -20.76 11.72 18.81
C VAL A 673 -21.72 11.61 17.61
N LEU A 674 -21.43 10.67 16.72
CA LEU A 674 -22.30 10.19 15.65
C LEU A 674 -22.91 8.84 16.03
N LEU A 675 -24.20 8.70 15.85
CA LEU A 675 -24.92 7.43 15.95
C LEU A 675 -25.45 7.05 14.55
N ARG A 676 -25.24 5.80 14.13
CA ARG A 676 -25.91 5.22 12.97
C ARG A 676 -26.84 4.13 13.46
N THR A 677 -28.11 4.23 13.11
CA THR A 677 -29.16 3.30 13.55
C THR A 677 -29.91 2.79 12.34
N VAL A 678 -30.14 1.47 12.27
CA VAL A 678 -30.99 0.86 11.23
C VAL A 678 -32.43 1.29 11.49
N LEU A 679 -33.07 1.84 10.46
CA LEU A 679 -34.47 2.23 10.48
C LEU A 679 -35.26 1.18 9.70
N ASP A 680 -36.13 0.45 10.40
CA ASP A 680 -36.97 -0.57 9.77
C ASP A 680 -37.90 0.08 8.72
N PRO A 681 -37.85 -0.37 7.45
CA PRO A 681 -38.66 0.22 6.38
C PRO A 681 -40.18 0.09 6.57
N VAL A 682 -40.63 -0.82 7.45
CA VAL A 682 -42.04 -1.13 7.70
C VAL A 682 -42.50 -0.51 9.01
N THR A 683 -41.82 -0.81 10.12
CA THR A 683 -42.27 -0.41 11.47
C THR A 683 -41.77 0.98 11.87
N GLY A 684 -40.66 1.45 11.29
CA GLY A 684 -39.96 2.65 11.76
C GLY A 684 -39.23 2.45 13.09
N ASP A 685 -39.03 1.19 13.51
CA ASP A 685 -38.23 0.88 14.69
C ASP A 685 -36.74 1.14 14.43
N LEU A 686 -36.06 1.49 15.51
CA LEU A 686 -34.65 1.87 15.53
C LEU A 686 -33.84 0.74 16.16
N SER A 687 -32.95 0.11 15.40
CA SER A 687 -32.13 -1.02 15.84
C SER A 687 -30.66 -0.93 15.36
N ASP A 688 -29.78 -1.80 15.85
CA ASP A 688 -28.33 -1.81 15.56
C ASP A 688 -27.66 -0.42 15.61
N THR A 689 -27.84 0.30 16.71
CA THR A 689 -27.13 1.59 16.91
C THR A 689 -25.62 1.36 17.02
N ARG A 690 -24.86 2.05 16.18
CA ARG A 690 -23.40 2.12 16.19
C ARG A 690 -22.97 3.52 16.57
N THR A 691 -22.12 3.62 17.60
CA THR A 691 -21.70 4.89 18.20
C THR A 691 -20.25 5.17 17.86
N ARG A 692 -19.96 6.39 17.37
CA ARG A 692 -18.60 6.82 17.09
C ARG A 692 -18.38 8.27 17.51
N TYR A 693 -17.27 8.52 18.20
CA TYR A 693 -16.83 9.88 18.49
C TYR A 693 -16.05 10.43 17.28
N LEU A 694 -16.49 11.57 16.74
CA LEU A 694 -15.89 12.18 15.55
C LEU A 694 -14.95 13.35 15.86
N GLY A 695 -15.12 13.99 17.01
CA GLY A 695 -14.36 15.19 17.34
C GLY A 695 -14.96 16.00 18.49
N SER A 696 -14.34 17.14 18.81
CA SER A 696 -14.76 18.01 19.91
C SER A 696 -15.90 18.97 19.57
N ARG A 697 -16.23 19.14 18.29
CA ARG A 697 -17.29 20.04 17.80
C ARG A 697 -18.62 19.29 17.60
N PRO A 698 -19.78 19.99 17.68
CA PRO A 698 -21.08 19.41 17.34
C PRO A 698 -21.09 18.77 15.94
N VAL A 699 -21.73 17.60 15.81
CA VAL A 699 -21.76 16.87 14.54
C VAL A 699 -22.87 17.37 13.63
N LYS A 700 -22.52 17.91 12.47
CA LYS A 700 -23.45 18.26 11.38
C LYS A 700 -23.46 17.16 10.32
N LEU A 701 -24.62 16.85 9.75
CA LEU A 701 -24.80 15.79 8.75
C LEU A 701 -25.32 16.34 7.43
N PHE A 702 -24.70 15.95 6.33
CA PHE A 702 -25.05 16.36 4.98
C PHE A 702 -25.14 15.16 4.05
N ARG A 703 -26.07 15.20 3.10
CA ARG A 703 -26.13 14.22 2.01
C ARG A 703 -25.17 14.63 0.91
N VAL A 704 -24.39 13.68 0.45
CA VAL A 704 -23.53 13.82 -0.73
C VAL A 704 -23.70 12.59 -1.61
N ARG A 705 -23.36 12.72 -2.89
CA ARG A 705 -23.39 11.60 -3.83
C ARG A 705 -21.96 11.16 -4.10
N MET A 706 -21.74 9.85 -4.07
CA MET A 706 -20.42 9.25 -4.14
C MET A 706 -20.47 7.94 -4.93
N GLN A 707 -19.74 7.83 -6.04
CA GLN A 707 -19.80 6.74 -7.02
C GLN A 707 -21.24 6.39 -7.43
N GLY A 708 -22.05 7.42 -7.64
CA GLY A 708 -23.48 7.26 -7.97
C GLY A 708 -24.38 6.75 -6.84
N GLN A 709 -23.84 6.51 -5.64
CA GLN A 709 -24.62 6.13 -4.45
C GLN A 709 -24.78 7.30 -3.47
N GLU A 710 -25.80 7.26 -2.61
CA GLU A 710 -25.90 8.23 -1.51
C GLU A 710 -24.88 7.93 -0.42
N ALA A 711 -24.19 8.98 0.03
CA ALA A 711 -23.24 8.98 1.12
C ALA A 711 -23.59 10.08 2.14
N VAL A 712 -23.10 9.95 3.37
CA VAL A 712 -23.34 10.92 4.45
C VAL A 712 -22.03 11.55 4.86
N LEU A 713 -21.93 12.87 4.73
CA LEU A 713 -20.81 13.66 5.21
C LEU A 713 -21.13 14.21 6.60
N ALA A 714 -20.42 13.73 7.61
CA ALA A 714 -20.50 14.17 9.00
C ALA A 714 -19.35 15.13 9.35
N MET A 715 -19.65 16.37 9.71
CA MET A 715 -18.65 17.38 10.09
C MET A 715 -18.59 17.58 11.61
N SER A 716 -17.39 17.57 12.18
CA SER A 716 -17.09 17.90 13.58
C SER A 716 -15.78 18.70 13.65
N SER A 717 -14.78 18.29 14.46
CA SER A 717 -13.43 18.85 14.39
C SER A 717 -12.70 18.42 13.11
N ARG A 718 -13.14 17.36 12.45
CA ARG A 718 -12.79 16.99 11.09
C ARG A 718 -14.05 16.61 10.32
N SER A 719 -13.97 16.59 9.00
CA SER A 719 -15.04 16.12 8.12
C SER A 719 -14.89 14.61 7.92
N TRP A 720 -15.98 13.85 7.98
CA TRP A 720 -16.01 12.39 7.89
C TRP A 720 -17.04 11.95 6.86
N LEU A 721 -16.65 11.10 5.92
CA LEU A 721 -17.55 10.52 4.93
C LEU A 721 -17.94 9.10 5.33
N SER A 722 -19.24 8.88 5.51
CA SER A 722 -19.86 7.57 5.63
C SER A 722 -20.37 7.14 4.25
N TYR A 723 -19.93 5.99 3.76
CA TYR A 723 -20.35 5.45 2.45
C TYR A 723 -20.31 3.92 2.44
N SER A 724 -20.99 3.31 1.48
CA SER A 724 -20.89 1.88 1.21
C SER A 724 -19.95 1.65 0.04
N TYR A 725 -18.95 0.79 0.22
CA TYR A 725 -18.01 0.42 -0.84
C TYR A 725 -17.74 -1.09 -0.76
N GLN A 726 -17.89 -1.79 -1.89
CA GLN A 726 -17.79 -3.26 -1.96
C GLN A 726 -18.61 -3.97 -0.88
N SER A 727 -19.85 -3.51 -0.67
CA SER A 727 -20.78 -4.02 0.35
C SER A 727 -20.31 -3.87 1.80
N ARG A 728 -19.30 -3.03 2.07
CA ARG A 728 -18.81 -2.69 3.41
C ARG A 728 -19.04 -1.20 3.69
N PHE A 729 -19.57 -0.91 4.88
CA PHE A 729 -19.66 0.46 5.37
C PHE A 729 -18.28 0.98 5.77
N HIS A 730 -17.95 2.15 5.25
CA HIS A 730 -16.74 2.89 5.61
C HIS A 730 -17.16 4.21 6.24
N LEU A 731 -16.42 4.64 7.25
CA LEU A 731 -16.57 5.95 7.88
C LEU A 731 -15.19 6.56 8.03
N THR A 732 -14.75 7.24 6.98
CA THR A 732 -13.38 7.75 6.84
C THR A 732 -13.36 9.27 6.96
N PRO A 733 -12.42 9.86 7.70
CA PRO A 733 -12.23 11.30 7.71
C PRO A 733 -11.78 11.78 6.32
N LEU A 734 -11.94 13.06 6.04
CA LEU A 734 -11.29 13.73 4.93
C LEU A 734 -9.94 14.26 5.42
N SER A 735 -8.88 14.09 4.63
CA SER A 735 -7.57 14.68 4.90
C SER A 735 -7.58 16.16 4.54
N TYR A 736 -8.35 16.94 5.29
CA TYR A 736 -8.65 18.33 4.98
C TYR A 736 -8.88 19.16 6.25
N GLU A 737 -8.82 20.49 6.12
CA GLU A 737 -9.15 21.39 7.22
C GLU A 737 -10.63 21.31 7.64
N THR A 738 -10.96 21.95 8.76
CA THR A 738 -12.32 21.93 9.30
C THR A 738 -13.29 22.64 8.37
N LEU A 739 -14.36 21.96 7.97
CA LEU A 739 -15.44 22.54 7.17
C LEU A 739 -16.64 22.88 8.06
N GLU A 740 -17.38 23.94 7.71
CA GLU A 740 -18.53 24.42 8.49
C GLU A 740 -19.87 23.92 7.95
N TYR A 741 -19.99 23.78 6.63
CA TYR A 741 -21.18 23.30 5.92
C TYR A 741 -20.77 22.75 4.56
N ALA A 742 -21.52 21.79 4.02
CA ALA A 742 -21.36 21.35 2.64
C ALA A 742 -22.67 20.85 2.00
N SER A 743 -22.65 20.79 0.68
CA SER A 743 -23.68 20.18 -0.16
C SER A 743 -23.03 19.43 -1.33
N GLY A 744 -23.71 18.41 -1.87
CA GLY A 744 -23.25 17.73 -3.09
C GLY A 744 -23.19 18.69 -4.27
N PHE A 745 -22.30 18.47 -5.23
CA PHE A 745 -22.11 19.36 -6.38
C PHE A 745 -21.89 18.54 -7.65
N ALA A 746 -22.50 18.98 -8.75
CA ALA A 746 -22.30 18.41 -10.07
C ALA A 746 -22.17 19.51 -11.12
N SER A 747 -21.07 19.51 -11.86
CA SER A 747 -20.83 20.37 -13.02
C SER A 747 -20.04 19.62 -14.10
N GLU A 748 -19.92 20.20 -15.29
CA GLU A 748 -19.13 19.60 -16.37
C GLU A 748 -17.65 19.41 -15.98
N GLN A 749 -17.09 20.33 -15.19
CA GLN A 749 -15.71 20.26 -14.72
C GLN A 749 -15.52 19.28 -13.55
N CYS A 750 -16.55 19.12 -12.71
CA CYS A 750 -16.55 18.24 -11.55
C CYS A 750 -17.87 17.46 -11.54
N PRO A 751 -17.94 16.31 -12.25
CA PRO A 751 -19.18 15.57 -12.43
C PRO A 751 -19.80 15.11 -11.10
N GLU A 752 -18.96 14.81 -10.12
CA GLU A 752 -19.36 14.43 -8.77
C GLU A 752 -18.39 15.05 -7.76
N GLY A 753 -18.86 16.06 -7.03
CA GLY A 753 -18.08 16.80 -6.06
C GLY A 753 -18.88 17.27 -4.86
N ILE A 754 -18.24 18.09 -4.04
CA ILE A 754 -18.78 18.67 -2.82
C ILE A 754 -18.44 20.16 -2.81
N VAL A 755 -19.45 21.00 -2.65
CA VAL A 755 -19.24 22.42 -2.33
C VAL A 755 -19.26 22.55 -0.81
N ALA A 756 -18.20 23.13 -0.26
CA ALA A 756 -18.05 23.34 1.17
C ALA A 756 -17.68 24.79 1.49
N ILE A 757 -18.04 25.23 2.70
CA ILE A 757 -17.58 26.50 3.25
C ILE A 757 -16.70 26.25 4.48
N SER A 758 -15.63 27.00 4.61
CA SER A 758 -14.70 26.99 5.74
C SER A 758 -14.45 28.43 6.15
N THR A 759 -14.85 28.81 7.37
CA THR A 759 -14.76 30.18 7.90
C THR A 759 -15.22 31.26 6.90
N ASN A 760 -14.30 31.91 6.18
CA ASN A 760 -14.57 32.96 5.20
C ASN A 760 -14.35 32.52 3.73
N THR A 761 -14.26 31.22 3.45
CA THR A 761 -13.94 30.67 2.13
C THR A 761 -15.02 29.71 1.62
N LEU A 762 -15.25 29.73 0.32
CA LEU A 762 -16.02 28.78 -0.47
C LEU A 762 -15.06 27.87 -1.24
N ARG A 763 -15.28 26.57 -1.18
CA ARG A 763 -14.38 25.56 -1.74
C ARG A 763 -15.19 24.54 -2.56
N ILE A 764 -14.73 24.24 -3.76
CA ILE A 764 -15.24 23.17 -4.61
C ILE A 764 -14.25 22.02 -4.53
N LEU A 765 -14.69 20.90 -3.97
CA LEU A 765 -13.86 19.75 -3.64
C LEU A 765 -14.32 18.54 -4.45
N ALA A 766 -13.38 17.67 -4.84
CA ALA A 766 -13.66 16.38 -5.45
C ALA A 766 -13.00 15.27 -4.62
N LEU A 767 -13.65 14.12 -4.57
CA LEU A 767 -13.18 12.94 -3.88
C LEU A 767 -12.96 11.84 -4.92
N GLU A 768 -11.74 11.69 -5.44
CA GLU A 768 -11.48 10.79 -6.57
C GLU A 768 -11.17 9.36 -6.12
N LYS A 769 -10.37 9.21 -5.04
CA LYS A 769 -9.89 7.91 -4.55
C LYS A 769 -10.61 7.50 -3.27
N LEU A 770 -11.59 6.60 -3.39
CA LEU A 770 -12.31 6.01 -2.25
C LEU A 770 -11.59 4.83 -1.59
N GLY A 771 -10.82 4.05 -2.37
CA GLY A 771 -10.23 2.79 -1.90
C GLY A 771 -9.00 2.96 -1.02
N ALA A 772 -8.39 4.14 -1.00
CA ALA A 772 -7.19 4.42 -0.22
C ALA A 772 -7.57 4.99 1.17
N VAL A 773 -7.16 4.31 2.23
CA VAL A 773 -7.46 4.69 3.62
C VAL A 773 -6.50 5.78 4.12
N PHE A 774 -5.27 5.79 3.60
CA PHE A 774 -4.27 6.79 3.92
C PHE A 774 -4.03 7.71 2.75
N ASN A 775 -4.23 9.02 2.97
CA ASN A 775 -3.65 10.04 2.11
C ASN A 775 -2.16 10.15 2.42
N GLN A 776 -1.33 10.25 1.40
CA GLN A 776 0.11 10.39 1.54
C GLN A 776 0.65 11.65 0.86
N VAL A 777 1.54 12.35 1.54
CA VAL A 777 2.35 13.44 0.96
C VAL A 777 3.80 12.98 0.93
N ALA A 778 4.44 12.98 -0.23
CA ALA A 778 5.79 12.46 -0.42
C ALA A 778 6.83 13.60 -0.56
N PHE A 779 7.89 13.53 0.23
CA PHE A 779 9.06 14.41 0.14
C PHE A 779 10.25 13.62 -0.44
N PRO A 780 10.75 13.98 -1.65
CA PRO A 780 11.87 13.28 -2.29
C PRO A 780 13.16 13.31 -1.46
N LEU A 781 13.91 12.20 -1.50
CA LEU A 781 15.22 12.02 -0.88
C LEU A 781 16.26 11.67 -1.97
N GLN A 782 17.55 11.58 -1.61
CA GLN A 782 18.64 11.32 -2.57
C GLN A 782 19.17 9.87 -2.50
N TYR A 783 19.28 9.32 -1.31
CA TYR A 783 19.68 7.92 -1.09
C TYR A 783 18.65 7.19 -0.23
N THR A 784 18.81 5.87 -0.10
CA THR A 784 17.91 5.05 0.71
C THR A 784 17.97 5.48 2.19
N PRO A 785 16.85 5.91 2.81
CA PRO A 785 16.84 6.27 4.22
C PRO A 785 17.01 5.03 5.09
N ARG A 786 17.79 5.15 6.17
CA ARG A 786 18.03 4.05 7.13
C ARG A 786 17.23 4.22 8.41
N LYS A 787 17.26 5.43 8.99
CA LYS A 787 16.58 5.78 10.23
C LYS A 787 16.39 7.28 10.32
N PHE A 788 15.39 7.73 11.06
CA PHE A 788 15.24 9.12 11.43
C PHE A 788 14.80 9.28 12.88
N VAL A 789 15.01 10.48 13.42
CA VAL A 789 14.66 10.85 14.80
C VAL A 789 13.96 12.21 14.84
N ILE A 790 13.03 12.35 15.77
CA ILE A 790 12.23 13.57 15.97
C ILE A 790 12.94 14.47 16.98
N HIS A 791 13.13 15.74 16.63
CA HIS A 791 13.61 16.74 17.57
C HIS A 791 12.44 17.22 18.46
N PRO A 792 12.47 17.02 19.79
CA PRO A 792 11.29 17.27 20.63
C PRO A 792 10.84 18.74 20.73
N GLU A 793 11.74 19.71 20.51
CA GLU A 793 11.40 21.13 20.68
C GLU A 793 10.88 21.78 19.39
N THR A 794 11.36 21.35 18.24
CA THR A 794 11.03 21.98 16.94
C THR A 794 10.21 21.08 16.03
N ASN A 795 10.00 19.82 16.43
CA ASN A 795 9.35 18.78 15.64
C ASN A 795 10.03 18.48 14.28
N ASN A 796 11.20 19.04 14.00
CA ASN A 796 11.98 18.71 12.80
C ASN A 796 12.51 17.27 12.86
N LEU A 797 12.77 16.71 11.68
CA LEU A 797 13.28 15.34 11.55
C LEU A 797 14.74 15.36 11.10
N ILE A 798 15.55 14.48 11.71
CA ILE A 798 16.93 14.23 11.29
C ILE A 798 17.00 12.82 10.72
N LEU A 799 17.34 12.72 9.43
CA LEU A 799 17.40 11.48 8.67
C LEU A 799 18.85 11.15 8.29
N ILE A 800 19.15 9.86 8.23
CA ILE A 800 20.37 9.33 7.60
C ILE A 800 20.00 8.57 6.34
N GLU A 801 20.63 8.94 5.22
CA GLU A 801 20.46 8.29 3.92
C GLU A 801 21.78 7.62 3.55
N THR A 802 21.75 6.38 3.04
CA THR A 802 22.96 5.59 2.75
C THR A 802 22.69 4.57 1.66
N ASP A 803 23.55 4.48 0.66
CA ASP A 803 23.51 3.44 -0.37
C ASP A 803 24.86 2.77 -0.62
N HIS A 804 24.77 1.48 -0.93
CA HIS A 804 25.89 0.63 -1.33
C HIS A 804 26.05 0.67 -2.85
N ASN A 805 27.28 0.50 -3.34
CA ASN A 805 27.68 0.70 -4.74
C ASN A 805 27.27 2.09 -5.25
N ALA A 806 27.43 3.14 -4.46
CA ALA A 806 27.04 4.50 -4.84
C ALA A 806 28.21 5.48 -4.68
N TYR A 807 28.26 6.47 -5.57
CA TYR A 807 29.17 7.60 -5.47
C TYR A 807 28.53 8.76 -4.71
N THR A 808 29.32 9.47 -3.91
CA THR A 808 28.92 10.80 -3.43
C THR A 808 28.90 11.81 -4.58
N GLU A 809 28.16 12.91 -4.42
CA GLU A 809 28.06 13.95 -5.47
C GLU A 809 29.42 14.53 -5.86
N ALA A 810 30.31 14.73 -4.89
CA ALA A 810 31.68 15.16 -5.14
C ALA A 810 32.47 14.15 -6.00
N THR A 811 32.30 12.86 -5.74
CA THR A 811 32.98 11.79 -6.50
C THR A 811 32.40 11.66 -7.91
N LYS A 812 31.07 11.78 -8.06
CA LYS A 812 30.40 11.82 -9.37
C LYS A 812 30.96 12.95 -10.24
N ALA A 813 31.04 14.16 -9.68
CA ALA A 813 31.58 15.32 -10.40
C ALA A 813 33.04 15.12 -10.82
N GLN A 814 33.88 14.56 -9.94
CA GLN A 814 35.28 14.25 -10.26
C GLN A 814 35.40 13.18 -11.35
N ARG A 815 34.59 12.11 -11.27
CA ARG A 815 34.59 11.04 -12.28
C ARG A 815 34.11 11.53 -13.64
N LYS A 816 33.06 12.36 -13.64
CA LYS A 816 32.54 12.98 -14.86
C LYS A 816 33.59 13.87 -15.54
N GLN A 817 34.32 14.65 -14.74
CA GLN A 817 35.44 15.46 -15.22
C GLN A 817 36.57 14.59 -15.78
N GLN A 818 36.95 13.51 -15.10
CA GLN A 818 37.95 12.57 -15.57
C GLN A 818 37.55 11.96 -16.93
N MET A 819 36.31 11.50 -17.08
CA MET A 819 35.82 10.93 -18.34
C MET A 819 35.83 11.95 -19.48
N ALA A 820 35.47 13.20 -19.18
CA ALA A 820 35.54 14.30 -20.15
C ALA A 820 36.98 14.56 -20.62
N GLU A 821 37.96 14.47 -19.73
CA GLU A 821 39.38 14.58 -20.07
C GLU A 821 39.84 13.41 -20.94
N GLU A 822 39.51 12.17 -20.56
CA GLU A 822 39.82 10.96 -21.33
C GLU A 822 39.20 10.99 -22.74
N MET A 823 37.98 11.50 -22.91
CA MET A 823 37.34 11.69 -24.21
C MET A 823 38.14 12.62 -25.13
N VAL A 824 38.67 13.73 -24.58
CA VAL A 824 39.45 14.70 -25.35
C VAL A 824 40.86 14.18 -25.65
N GLU A 825 41.43 13.37 -24.75
CA GLU A 825 42.75 12.75 -24.95
C GLU A 825 42.73 11.60 -25.96
N ALA A 826 41.63 10.84 -26.04
CA ALA A 826 41.48 9.73 -26.98
C ALA A 826 41.25 10.18 -28.44
N ALA A 827 40.79 11.42 -28.64
CA ALA A 827 40.49 11.95 -29.97
C ALA A 827 41.77 12.26 -30.76
N GLY A 828 41.77 11.92 -32.06
CA GLY A 828 42.83 12.34 -32.98
C GLY A 828 42.91 13.87 -33.10
N GLU A 829 44.05 14.42 -33.56
CA GLU A 829 44.23 15.88 -33.67
C GLU A 829 43.11 16.57 -34.45
N ASP A 830 42.58 15.91 -35.48
CA ASP A 830 41.48 16.41 -36.33
C ASP A 830 40.09 16.35 -35.67
N GLU A 831 39.90 15.48 -34.67
CA GLU A 831 38.60 15.26 -33.99
C GLU A 831 38.52 15.92 -32.60
N ARG A 832 39.62 16.54 -32.16
CA ARG A 832 39.75 17.07 -30.80
C ARG A 832 38.73 18.15 -30.47
N GLU A 833 38.35 18.99 -31.43
CA GLU A 833 37.33 20.03 -31.25
C GLU A 833 35.94 19.41 -31.02
N LEU A 834 35.57 18.41 -31.83
CA LEU A 834 34.32 17.66 -31.68
C LEU A 834 34.26 16.90 -30.35
N ALA A 835 35.37 16.27 -29.96
CA ALA A 835 35.48 15.59 -28.68
C ALA A 835 35.31 16.54 -27.49
N ALA A 836 35.85 17.77 -27.59
CA ALA A 836 35.66 18.80 -26.59
C ALA A 836 34.20 19.28 -26.49
N GLU A 837 33.49 19.40 -27.63
CA GLU A 837 32.06 19.70 -27.63
C GLU A 837 31.23 18.58 -27.01
N MET A 838 31.53 17.32 -27.33
CA MET A 838 30.88 16.16 -26.71
C MET A 838 31.15 16.09 -25.21
N ALA A 839 32.38 16.34 -24.78
CA ALA A 839 32.76 16.41 -23.37
C ALA A 839 32.02 17.54 -22.64
N ALA A 840 31.86 18.71 -23.28
CA ALA A 840 31.11 19.83 -22.73
C ALA A 840 29.62 19.54 -22.62
N ALA A 841 29.02 18.89 -23.63
CA ALA A 841 27.63 18.44 -23.59
C ALA A 841 27.40 17.43 -22.47
N PHE A 842 28.28 16.43 -22.37
CA PHE A 842 28.27 15.44 -21.29
C PHE A 842 28.36 16.10 -19.92
N LEU A 843 29.32 17.01 -19.69
CA LEU A 843 29.48 17.70 -18.42
C LEU A 843 28.25 18.54 -18.03
N ASN A 844 27.64 19.23 -19.00
CA ASN A 844 26.48 20.10 -18.79
C ASN A 844 25.19 19.34 -18.47
N GLU A 845 24.99 18.15 -19.07
CA GLU A 845 23.78 17.37 -18.87
C GLU A 845 23.91 16.41 -17.68
N ASN A 846 23.19 16.69 -16.59
CA ASN A 846 23.00 15.75 -15.49
C ASN A 846 21.63 15.10 -15.63
N LEU A 847 21.62 13.83 -16.04
CA LEU A 847 20.39 13.05 -16.17
C LEU A 847 19.70 12.89 -14.81
N PRO A 848 18.37 13.05 -14.71
CA PRO A 848 17.64 12.84 -13.47
C PRO A 848 17.74 11.39 -12.96
N GLU A 849 18.51 11.17 -11.88
CA GLU A 849 18.77 9.83 -11.33
C GLU A 849 17.49 9.10 -10.88
N ALA A 850 16.44 9.83 -10.50
CA ALA A 850 15.16 9.25 -10.12
C ALA A 850 14.45 8.52 -11.29
N ILE A 851 14.73 8.90 -12.53
CA ILE A 851 14.13 8.32 -13.75
C ILE A 851 15.13 7.38 -14.43
N PHE A 852 16.36 7.84 -14.64
CA PHE A 852 17.38 7.11 -15.39
C PHE A 852 18.18 6.11 -14.54
N GLY A 853 17.95 6.06 -13.24
CA GLY A 853 18.75 5.26 -12.29
C GLY A 853 20.02 5.99 -11.84
N ALA A 854 20.47 5.68 -10.63
CA ALA A 854 21.72 6.22 -10.08
C ALA A 854 22.93 5.41 -10.58
N PRO A 855 24.05 6.06 -10.93
CA PRO A 855 25.29 5.37 -11.28
C PRO A 855 25.84 4.50 -10.14
N LYS A 856 26.23 3.26 -10.45
CA LYS A 856 26.73 2.27 -9.49
C LYS A 856 28.27 2.21 -9.50
N ALA A 857 28.84 2.50 -8.33
CA ALA A 857 30.27 2.74 -8.13
C ALA A 857 31.19 1.51 -8.01
N GLY A 858 30.65 0.30 -8.16
CA GLY A 858 31.40 -0.93 -7.90
C GLY A 858 31.39 -1.38 -6.43
N SER A 859 31.91 -2.59 -6.19
CA SER A 859 31.81 -3.25 -4.88
C SER A 859 32.60 -2.53 -3.79
N GLY A 860 31.98 -2.34 -2.60
CA GLY A 860 32.62 -1.71 -1.45
C GLY A 860 32.54 -0.17 -1.40
N GLN A 861 32.00 0.47 -2.45
CA GLN A 861 31.77 1.91 -2.47
C GLN A 861 30.46 2.29 -1.76
N TRP A 862 30.46 3.39 -1.01
CA TRP A 862 29.28 3.89 -0.31
C TRP A 862 29.12 5.40 -0.45
N ALA A 863 27.85 5.82 -0.54
CA ALA A 863 27.45 7.22 -0.43
C ALA A 863 26.47 7.38 0.73
N SER A 864 26.66 8.43 1.54
CA SER A 864 25.80 8.71 2.68
C SER A 864 25.70 10.21 2.96
N LEU A 865 24.57 10.63 3.53
CA LEU A 865 24.34 12.00 3.97
C LEU A 865 23.44 12.04 5.21
N VAL A 866 23.48 13.17 5.91
CA VAL A 866 22.58 13.51 7.02
C VAL A 866 21.70 14.68 6.57
N ARG A 867 20.38 14.52 6.68
CA ARG A 867 19.39 15.54 6.28
C ARG A 867 18.58 16.00 7.48
N LEU A 868 18.43 17.31 7.63
CA LEU A 868 17.47 17.94 8.53
C LEU A 868 16.30 18.47 7.71
N ILE A 869 15.08 18.01 7.99
CA ILE A 869 13.87 18.35 7.20
C ILE A 869 12.74 18.82 8.12
N ASN A 870 11.96 19.79 7.66
CA ASN A 870 10.70 20.15 8.29
C ASN A 870 9.59 19.20 7.78
N PRO A 871 8.94 18.42 8.66
CA PRO A 871 7.92 17.46 8.25
C PRO A 871 6.62 18.09 7.73
N ILE A 872 6.35 19.38 8.01
CA ILE A 872 5.12 20.05 7.58
C ILE A 872 5.21 20.47 6.11
N GLN A 873 6.32 21.12 5.75
CA GLN A 873 6.53 21.69 4.41
C GLN A 873 7.32 20.78 3.47
N GLY A 874 8.10 19.84 4.02
CA GLY A 874 8.99 18.97 3.24
C GLY A 874 10.28 19.64 2.77
N ASN A 875 10.57 20.87 3.21
CA ASN A 875 11.81 21.55 2.85
C ASN A 875 12.99 21.01 3.67
N THR A 876 14.12 20.83 2.98
CA THR A 876 15.39 20.52 3.64
C THR A 876 15.95 21.78 4.27
N LEU A 877 16.12 21.76 5.60
CA LEU A 877 16.68 22.87 6.38
C LEU A 877 18.21 22.84 6.36
N ASP A 878 18.81 21.66 6.47
CA ASP A 878 20.26 21.46 6.39
C ASP A 878 20.61 20.12 5.75
N LEU A 879 21.76 20.05 5.10
CA LEU A 879 22.25 18.88 4.37
C LEU A 879 23.75 18.71 4.56
N VAL A 880 24.15 17.60 5.17
CA VAL A 880 25.56 17.26 5.41
C VAL A 880 25.93 16.02 4.60
N GLN A 881 26.71 16.21 3.54
CA GLN A 881 27.25 15.11 2.74
C GLN A 881 28.47 14.48 3.45
N LEU A 882 28.49 13.15 3.58
CA LEU A 882 29.64 12.42 4.12
C LEU A 882 30.67 12.14 3.02
N GLU A 883 31.88 11.77 3.43
CA GLU A 883 32.96 11.39 2.51
C GLU A 883 32.63 10.07 1.77
N GLN A 884 33.32 9.81 0.65
CA GLN A 884 33.22 8.53 -0.05
C GLN A 884 33.63 7.39 0.89
N ASN A 885 32.92 6.26 0.81
CA ASN A 885 33.12 5.07 1.67
C ASN A 885 32.77 5.28 3.15
N GLU A 886 32.08 6.36 3.48
CA GLU A 886 31.45 6.55 4.78
C GLU A 886 29.95 6.27 4.71
N ALA A 887 29.46 5.32 5.50
CA ALA A 887 28.08 4.85 5.48
C ALA A 887 27.42 5.02 6.86
N ALA A 888 26.40 5.88 6.97
CA ALA A 888 25.67 6.09 8.22
C ALA A 888 24.61 5.00 8.48
N PHE A 889 24.64 4.38 9.65
CA PHE A 889 23.69 3.31 10.01
C PHE A 889 22.86 3.62 11.26
N SER A 890 23.30 4.55 12.10
CA SER A 890 22.58 4.93 13.31
C SER A 890 22.57 6.43 13.53
N VAL A 891 21.48 6.93 14.09
CA VAL A 891 21.31 8.34 14.46
C VAL A 891 20.50 8.44 15.76
N ALA A 892 20.88 9.36 16.62
CA ALA A 892 20.15 9.70 17.85
C ALA A 892 20.32 11.17 18.21
N ILE A 893 19.27 11.76 18.80
CA ILE A 893 19.30 13.08 19.42
C ILE A 893 19.37 12.88 20.94
N CYS A 894 20.27 13.59 21.63
CA CYS A 894 20.36 13.52 23.08
C CYS A 894 20.90 14.82 23.70
N ARG A 895 20.62 14.99 24.99
CA ARG A 895 21.30 15.96 25.86
C ARG A 895 22.31 15.24 26.74
N PHE A 896 23.47 15.85 26.94
CA PHE A 896 24.48 15.36 27.86
C PHE A 896 24.45 16.14 29.17
N LEU A 897 24.61 15.44 30.30
CA LEU A 897 24.62 16.07 31.62
C LEU A 897 25.74 17.12 31.77
N ASN A 898 26.85 16.93 31.07
CA ASN A 898 28.00 17.85 31.06
C ASN A 898 27.96 18.89 29.92
N GLY A 899 26.94 18.84 29.06
CA GLY A 899 26.83 19.66 27.85
C GLY A 899 25.85 20.83 27.96
N GLY A 900 25.24 21.04 29.13
CA GLY A 900 24.16 22.02 29.31
C GLY A 900 22.83 21.54 28.74
N ASP A 901 21.94 22.48 28.41
CA ASP A 901 20.63 22.19 27.79
C ASP A 901 20.70 22.05 26.26
N ASP A 902 21.90 22.17 25.68
CA ASP A 902 22.12 22.03 24.24
C ASP A 902 21.77 20.61 23.75
N TRP A 903 21.17 20.55 22.56
CA TRP A 903 20.92 19.29 21.86
C TRP A 903 22.09 18.88 20.99
N TYR A 904 22.44 17.60 21.08
CA TYR A 904 23.49 16.98 20.29
C TYR A 904 22.92 15.87 19.42
N VAL A 905 23.41 15.77 18.18
CA VAL A 905 23.09 14.71 17.24
C VAL A 905 24.30 13.82 17.09
N LEU A 906 24.12 12.52 17.33
CA LEU A 906 25.18 11.53 17.13
C LEU A 906 24.82 10.68 15.93
N VAL A 907 25.78 10.52 15.01
CA VAL A 907 25.63 9.71 13.80
C VAL A 907 26.72 8.64 13.78
N GLY A 908 26.31 7.39 13.76
CA GLY A 908 27.21 6.24 13.69
C GLY A 908 27.47 5.83 12.24
N VAL A 909 28.75 5.84 11.86
CA VAL A 909 29.23 5.69 10.48
C VAL A 909 30.21 4.52 10.38
N ALA A 910 30.09 3.68 9.36
CA ALA A 910 31.09 2.68 8.98
C ALA A 910 32.01 3.23 7.90
N ARG A 911 33.26 2.75 7.86
CA ARG A 911 34.25 3.06 6.83
C ARG A 911 34.69 1.80 6.11
N ASP A 912 34.76 1.86 4.78
CA ASP A 912 35.27 0.79 3.90
C ASP A 912 34.58 -0.56 4.21
N MET A 913 33.24 -0.55 4.27
CA MET A 913 32.44 -1.72 4.60
C MET A 913 32.19 -2.56 3.34
N ILE A 914 32.65 -3.81 3.34
CA ILE A 914 32.33 -4.82 2.33
C ILE A 914 31.30 -5.76 2.95
N LEU A 915 30.20 -6.03 2.22
CA LEU A 915 29.08 -6.80 2.75
C LEU A 915 29.29 -8.32 2.65
N ASN A 916 29.89 -8.81 1.56
CA ASN A 916 30.10 -10.23 1.31
C ASN A 916 31.48 -10.51 0.69
N PRO A 917 32.40 -11.18 1.39
CA PRO A 917 32.34 -11.48 2.83
C PRO A 917 32.34 -10.20 3.68
N ARG A 918 31.73 -10.21 4.87
CA ARG A 918 31.67 -9.03 5.74
C ARG A 918 33.07 -8.64 6.22
N SER A 919 33.57 -7.50 5.78
CA SER A 919 34.79 -6.86 6.31
C SER A 919 34.57 -5.36 6.47
N VAL A 920 35.23 -4.74 7.46
CA VAL A 920 35.07 -3.31 7.75
C VAL A 920 36.44 -2.70 8.05
N GLY A 921 36.75 -1.55 7.45
CA GLY A 921 38.01 -0.82 7.70
C GLY A 921 38.02 -0.09 9.05
N GLY A 922 36.85 0.26 9.57
CA GLY A 922 36.64 0.87 10.88
C GLY A 922 35.29 1.59 10.94
N GLY A 923 35.11 2.45 11.94
CA GLY A 923 33.92 3.31 12.03
C GLY A 923 34.20 4.65 12.70
N TYR A 924 33.20 5.52 12.65
CA TYR A 924 33.21 6.83 13.27
C TYR A 924 31.89 7.11 13.99
N ILE A 925 31.96 7.92 15.03
CA ILE A 925 30.79 8.55 15.65
C ILE A 925 30.95 10.06 15.45
N TYR A 926 30.16 10.60 14.55
CA TYR A 926 30.04 12.05 14.36
C TYR A 926 29.18 12.64 15.48
N THR A 927 29.55 13.83 15.93
CA THR A 927 28.78 14.58 16.91
C THR A 927 28.56 15.98 16.38
N TYR A 928 27.29 16.36 16.23
CA TYR A 928 26.85 17.68 15.83
C TYR A 928 26.12 18.36 16.99
N ARG A 929 26.18 19.69 17.01
CA ARG A 929 25.34 20.54 17.85
C ARG A 929 24.19 21.08 16.99
N ILE A 930 22.97 21.04 17.51
CA ILE A 930 21.83 21.68 16.87
C ILE A 930 21.86 23.17 17.19
N VAL A 931 21.95 24.03 16.17
CA VAL A 931 22.02 25.48 16.31
C VAL A 931 20.95 26.17 15.45
N GLY A 932 20.80 27.49 15.61
CA GLY A 932 19.87 28.27 14.81
C GLY A 932 18.40 27.93 15.08
N GLY A 933 18.04 27.61 16.32
CA GLY A 933 16.66 27.27 16.67
C GLY A 933 16.17 25.91 16.17
N GLY A 934 17.07 25.03 15.69
CA GLY A 934 16.71 23.70 15.17
C GLY A 934 16.82 23.53 13.67
N ASP A 935 17.45 24.49 12.98
CA ASP A 935 17.50 24.56 11.52
C ASP A 935 18.88 24.24 10.93
N LYS A 936 19.92 24.09 11.76
CA LYS A 936 21.29 23.81 11.29
C LYS A 936 22.07 22.88 12.21
N LEU A 937 22.89 22.00 11.62
CA LEU A 937 23.81 21.09 12.29
C LEU A 937 25.24 21.63 12.23
N GLU A 938 25.82 21.92 13.40
CA GLU A 938 27.22 22.36 13.51
C GLU A 938 28.10 21.18 13.92
N PHE A 939 29.11 20.86 13.12
CA PHE A 939 30.06 19.79 13.43
C PHE A 939 30.89 20.12 14.68
N LEU A 940 30.95 19.20 15.64
CA LEU A 940 31.81 19.32 16.82
C LEU A 940 33.08 18.47 16.72
N HIS A 941 32.92 17.15 16.54
CA HIS A 941 34.05 16.22 16.41
C HIS A 941 33.63 14.87 15.80
N LYS A 942 34.62 14.14 15.30
CA LYS A 942 34.51 12.79 14.73
C LYS A 942 35.32 11.81 15.58
N THR A 943 34.66 10.90 16.30
CA THR A 943 35.33 9.94 17.20
C THR A 943 35.56 8.61 16.48
N PRO A 944 36.79 8.13 16.29
CA PRO A 944 37.05 6.84 15.66
C PRO A 944 36.67 5.68 16.58
N VAL A 945 36.15 4.61 15.97
CA VAL A 945 35.83 3.31 16.58
C VAL A 945 36.29 2.18 15.66
N GLU A 946 36.48 0.99 16.21
CA GLU A 946 37.11 -0.16 15.53
C GLU A 946 36.17 -0.99 14.64
N ASP A 947 34.86 -0.90 14.85
CA ASP A 947 33.82 -1.63 14.11
C ASP A 947 32.63 -0.68 13.91
N VAL A 948 31.63 -1.10 13.15
CA VAL A 948 30.46 -0.27 12.83
C VAL A 948 29.60 -0.01 14.09
N PRO A 949 29.30 1.26 14.41
CA PRO A 949 28.35 1.62 15.47
C PRO A 949 26.90 1.58 14.95
N LEU A 950 26.27 0.41 14.94
CA LEU A 950 24.90 0.21 14.39
C LEU A 950 23.78 0.69 15.32
N ALA A 951 24.07 0.92 16.60
CA ALA A 951 23.05 1.36 17.56
C ALA A 951 23.56 2.47 18.46
N ILE A 952 22.76 3.52 18.62
CA ILE A 952 23.00 4.66 19.52
C ILE A 952 21.70 4.92 20.30
N ALA A 953 21.80 5.02 21.63
CA ALA A 953 20.66 5.30 22.50
C ALA A 953 21.02 6.29 23.63
N PRO A 954 20.21 7.33 23.87
CA PRO A 954 20.39 8.20 25.02
C PRO A 954 20.15 7.44 26.33
N PHE A 955 21.01 7.62 27.33
CA PHE A 955 20.90 6.92 28.60
C PHE A 955 21.49 7.73 29.76
N GLN A 956 20.63 8.16 30.70
CA GLN A 956 21.01 8.83 31.95
C GLN A 956 21.99 10.03 31.75
N GLY A 957 21.67 10.92 30.80
CA GLY A 957 22.51 12.09 30.47
C GLY A 957 23.83 11.76 29.77
N ARG A 958 23.97 10.52 29.28
CA ARG A 958 25.09 9.99 28.49
C ARG A 958 24.51 9.24 27.29
N VAL A 959 25.37 8.57 26.53
CA VAL A 959 24.94 7.77 25.37
C VAL A 959 25.49 6.35 25.44
N LEU A 960 24.63 5.38 25.12
CA LEU A 960 25.00 3.99 24.87
C LEU A 960 25.24 3.80 23.37
N VAL A 961 26.33 3.12 23.03
CA VAL A 961 26.69 2.83 21.63
C VAL A 961 27.07 1.36 21.51
N GLY A 962 26.46 0.67 20.53
CA GLY A 962 26.79 -0.69 20.15
C GLY A 962 27.78 -0.69 18.99
N VAL A 963 29.05 -1.03 19.25
CA VAL A 963 30.15 -1.07 18.28
C VAL A 963 30.51 -2.52 18.00
N GLY A 964 30.08 -3.09 16.88
CA GLY A 964 30.19 -4.53 16.67
C GLY A 964 29.44 -5.30 17.76
N LYS A 965 30.13 -6.22 18.46
CA LYS A 965 29.63 -6.93 19.65
C LYS A 965 29.81 -6.17 20.98
N LEU A 966 30.36 -4.96 20.96
CA LEU A 966 30.73 -4.23 22.16
C LEU A 966 29.63 -3.23 22.53
N LEU A 967 29.10 -3.31 23.75
CA LEU A 967 28.20 -2.29 24.30
C LEU A 967 28.99 -1.31 25.14
N ARG A 968 28.97 -0.02 24.79
CA ARG A 968 29.76 1.03 25.46
C ARG A 968 28.90 2.17 25.96
N ILE A 969 29.25 2.71 27.13
CA ILE A 969 28.75 4.01 27.56
C ILE A 969 29.79 5.07 27.20
N TYR A 970 29.35 6.08 26.48
CA TYR A 970 30.14 7.26 26.15
C TYR A 970 29.59 8.50 26.84
N ASP A 971 30.51 9.42 27.11
CA ASP A 971 30.22 10.74 27.64
C ASP A 971 30.82 11.80 26.71
N LEU A 972 30.22 12.99 26.66
CA LEU A 972 30.65 14.04 25.76
C LEU A 972 32.02 14.59 26.21
N GLY A 973 32.94 14.75 25.26
CA GLY A 973 34.23 15.39 25.48
C GLY A 973 34.48 16.45 24.42
N LYS A 974 35.33 17.44 24.72
CA LYS A 974 35.58 18.57 23.81
C LYS A 974 36.25 18.16 22.48
N LYS A 975 36.98 17.04 22.46
CA LYS A 975 37.73 16.57 21.27
C LYS A 975 37.17 15.28 20.67
N LYS A 976 36.49 14.48 21.48
CA LYS A 976 35.96 13.15 21.14
C LYS A 976 35.04 12.67 22.26
N LEU A 977 34.21 11.67 21.96
CA LEU A 977 33.44 10.95 22.98
C LEU A 977 34.38 10.10 23.86
N LEU A 978 34.19 10.16 25.17
CA LEU A 978 35.00 9.46 26.16
C LEU A 978 34.29 8.18 26.61
N ARG A 979 34.87 7.02 26.31
CA ARG A 979 34.36 5.72 26.79
C ARG A 979 34.46 5.64 28.31
N LYS A 980 33.34 5.37 28.99
CA LYS A 980 33.23 5.26 30.46
C LYS A 980 33.05 3.82 30.93
N CYS A 981 32.35 3.00 30.15
CA CYS A 981 32.06 1.59 30.43
C CYS A 981 32.06 0.81 29.12
N GLU A 982 32.34 -0.49 29.20
CA GLU A 982 32.32 -1.42 28.07
C GLU A 982 31.90 -2.81 28.56
N ASN A 983 31.01 -3.46 27.81
CA ASN A 983 30.68 -4.88 27.94
C ASN A 983 30.99 -5.60 26.62
N LYS A 984 31.57 -6.80 26.71
CA LYS A 984 32.04 -7.61 25.57
C LYS A 984 31.34 -8.98 25.46
N HIS A 985 30.34 -9.22 26.30
CA HIS A 985 29.68 -10.51 26.45
C HIS A 985 28.44 -10.66 25.54
N VAL A 986 28.12 -9.65 24.71
CA VAL A 986 27.12 -9.80 23.64
C VAL A 986 27.71 -10.69 22.53
N PRO A 987 26.95 -11.66 21.97
CA PRO A 987 27.53 -12.70 21.11
C PRO A 987 28.13 -12.22 19.78
N ASN A 988 27.36 -11.51 18.94
CA ASN A 988 27.70 -11.31 17.54
C ASN A 988 27.80 -9.83 17.14
N LEU A 989 26.67 -9.12 17.11
CA LEU A 989 26.59 -7.77 16.56
C LEU A 989 25.34 -7.08 17.11
N VAL A 990 25.53 -5.92 17.74
CA VAL A 990 24.44 -5.13 18.30
C VAL A 990 23.71 -4.40 17.17
N THR A 991 22.45 -4.73 16.92
CA THR A 991 21.61 -4.08 15.90
C THR A 991 20.70 -2.99 16.47
N GLY A 992 20.36 -3.07 17.77
CA GLY A 992 19.47 -2.12 18.44
C GLY A 992 19.75 -2.03 19.94
N ILE A 993 19.48 -0.85 20.52
CA ILE A 993 19.59 -0.60 21.96
C ILE A 993 18.36 0.17 22.41
N HIS A 994 17.69 -0.33 23.44
CA HIS A 994 16.54 0.29 24.08
C HIS A 994 16.80 0.43 25.58
N THR A 995 16.29 1.47 26.21
CA THR A 995 16.59 1.76 27.62
C THR A 995 15.33 2.12 28.38
N ILE A 996 15.19 1.58 29.60
CA ILE A 996 14.11 1.95 30.52
C ILE A 996 14.63 1.97 31.97
N GLY A 997 14.56 3.12 32.62
CA GLY A 997 15.09 3.31 33.98
C GLY A 997 16.58 2.96 34.12
N GLN A 998 16.87 1.82 34.76
CA GLN A 998 18.23 1.29 34.96
C GLN A 998 18.59 0.11 34.03
N ARG A 999 17.62 -0.39 33.26
CA ARG A 999 17.79 -1.51 32.34
C ARG A 999 18.11 -1.03 30.93
N VAL A 1000 18.96 -1.79 30.28
CA VAL A 1000 19.35 -1.65 28.88
C VAL A 1000 19.00 -2.98 28.20
N ILE A 1001 18.21 -2.92 27.15
CA ILE A 1001 17.83 -4.07 26.33
C ILE A 1001 18.62 -3.96 25.03
N VAL A 1002 19.39 -4.99 24.72
CA VAL A 1002 20.27 -5.06 23.54
C VAL A 1002 19.69 -6.09 22.59
N SER A 1003 19.54 -5.70 21.33
CA SER A 1003 19.19 -6.62 20.23
C SER A 1003 20.46 -7.11 19.55
N ASP A 1004 20.69 -8.43 19.57
CA ASP A 1004 21.73 -9.08 18.77
C ASP A 1004 21.18 -9.40 17.37
N VAL A 1005 22.06 -9.37 16.37
CA VAL A 1005 21.71 -9.69 14.97
C VAL A 1005 21.15 -11.11 14.78
N GLN A 1006 21.47 -12.06 15.68
CA GLN A 1006 21.14 -13.47 15.54
C GLN A 1006 20.61 -14.11 16.85
N GLU A 1007 21.16 -13.74 18.01
CA GLU A 1007 20.88 -14.40 19.30
C GLU A 1007 19.80 -13.68 20.12
N SER A 1008 18.86 -12.99 19.45
CA SER A 1008 17.71 -12.34 20.09
C SER A 1008 18.08 -11.19 21.07
N LEU A 1009 17.34 -11.07 22.18
CA LEU A 1009 17.41 -9.97 23.14
C LEU A 1009 18.24 -10.32 24.38
N PHE A 1010 19.03 -9.35 24.84
CA PHE A 1010 19.83 -9.41 26.07
C PHE A 1010 19.44 -8.27 27.01
N TRP A 1011 19.18 -8.59 28.27
CA TRP A 1011 18.92 -7.61 29.32
C TRP A 1011 20.17 -7.33 30.12
N VAL A 1012 20.53 -6.06 30.17
CA VAL A 1012 21.75 -5.55 30.78
C VAL A 1012 21.40 -4.52 31.85
N ARG A 1013 21.94 -4.67 33.06
CA ARG A 1013 21.85 -3.68 34.11
C ARG A 1013 23.08 -2.79 34.08
N TYR A 1014 22.87 -1.48 34.19
CA TYR A 1014 23.96 -0.55 34.44
C TYR A 1014 24.12 -0.23 35.93
N ARG A 1015 25.25 -0.63 36.51
CA ARG A 1015 25.63 -0.27 37.89
C ARG A 1015 26.39 1.06 37.89
N ARG A 1016 25.71 2.10 38.38
CA ARG A 1016 26.27 3.47 38.44
C ARG A 1016 27.52 3.58 39.32
N ASN A 1017 27.59 2.80 40.41
CA ASN A 1017 28.67 2.88 41.39
C ASN A 1017 30.01 2.39 40.80
N GLU A 1018 29.95 1.36 39.97
CA GLU A 1018 31.12 0.67 39.41
C GLU A 1018 31.38 1.05 37.94
N ASN A 1019 30.45 1.76 37.30
CA ASN A 1019 30.41 1.92 35.85
C ASN A 1019 30.53 0.56 35.12
N GLN A 1020 29.73 -0.42 35.55
CA GLN A 1020 29.71 -1.76 34.96
C GLN A 1020 28.36 -2.05 34.30
N LEU A 1021 28.41 -2.70 33.15
CA LEU A 1021 27.26 -3.22 32.42
C LEU A 1021 27.24 -4.74 32.62
N ILE A 1022 26.19 -5.29 33.23
CA ILE A 1022 26.08 -6.71 33.57
C ILE A 1022 24.88 -7.32 32.85
N ILE A 1023 25.11 -8.37 32.05
CA ILE A 1023 24.02 -9.12 31.41
C ILE A 1023 23.40 -10.03 32.46
N PHE A 1024 22.13 -9.80 32.81
CA PHE A 1024 21.46 -10.57 33.86
C PHE A 1024 20.40 -11.53 33.33
N ALA A 1025 19.89 -11.30 32.11
CA ALA A 1025 18.96 -12.20 31.43
C ALA A 1025 19.12 -12.19 29.90
N ASP A 1026 18.72 -13.28 29.27
CA ASP A 1026 18.72 -13.48 27.81
C ASP A 1026 17.55 -14.36 27.35
N ASP A 1027 17.27 -14.34 26.05
CA ASP A 1027 16.26 -15.20 25.42
C ASP A 1027 16.76 -16.66 25.27
N THR A 1028 15.83 -17.58 25.03
CA THR A 1028 16.11 -19.01 24.81
C THR A 1028 16.18 -19.41 23.34
N TYR A 1029 15.68 -18.58 22.42
CA TYR A 1029 15.67 -18.87 20.98
C TYR A 1029 16.50 -17.85 20.19
N PRO A 1030 17.22 -18.30 19.15
CA PRO A 1030 17.86 -17.39 18.23
C PRO A 1030 16.81 -16.66 17.39
N ARG A 1031 16.94 -15.34 17.27
CA ARG A 1031 16.09 -14.48 16.45
C ARG A 1031 16.94 -13.45 15.73
N TRP A 1032 16.71 -13.32 14.43
CA TRP A 1032 17.43 -12.39 13.57
C TRP A 1032 16.82 -11.00 13.65
N ILE A 1033 17.03 -10.32 14.79
CA ILE A 1033 16.26 -9.11 15.14
C ILE A 1033 16.53 -7.97 14.17
N THR A 1034 15.44 -7.43 13.61
CA THR A 1034 15.44 -6.22 12.78
C THR A 1034 15.11 -4.98 13.60
N THR A 1035 14.10 -5.06 14.47
CA THR A 1035 13.61 -3.95 15.30
C THR A 1035 12.93 -4.45 16.57
N ALA A 1036 12.80 -3.60 17.58
CA ALA A 1036 12.14 -3.93 18.83
C ALA A 1036 11.43 -2.71 19.44
N CYS A 1037 10.42 -2.96 20.29
CA CYS A 1037 9.68 -1.95 21.04
C CYS A 1037 9.48 -2.37 22.51
N LEU A 1038 9.77 -1.47 23.44
CA LEU A 1038 9.46 -1.63 24.87
C LEU A 1038 7.95 -1.49 25.06
N LEU A 1039 7.28 -2.50 25.60
CA LEU A 1039 5.84 -2.42 25.91
C LEU A 1039 5.61 -1.96 27.36
N ASP A 1040 6.43 -2.49 28.28
CA ASP A 1040 6.52 -2.11 29.69
C ASP A 1040 7.97 -2.34 30.21
N TYR A 1041 8.16 -2.41 31.53
CA TYR A 1041 9.49 -2.59 32.16
C TYR A 1041 10.09 -3.99 31.99
N ASP A 1042 9.25 -5.00 31.80
CA ASP A 1042 9.63 -6.43 31.76
C ASP A 1042 9.42 -7.06 30.38
N THR A 1043 8.66 -6.41 29.50
CA THR A 1043 8.26 -6.94 28.19
C THR A 1043 8.78 -6.15 27.01
N MET A 1044 9.30 -6.92 26.05
CA MET A 1044 9.82 -6.42 24.80
C MET A 1044 9.10 -7.11 23.64
N ALA A 1045 8.54 -6.34 22.72
CA ALA A 1045 8.15 -6.84 21.41
C ALA A 1045 9.35 -6.75 20.46
N SER A 1046 9.60 -7.78 19.66
CA SER A 1046 10.66 -7.75 18.63
C SER A 1046 10.20 -8.38 17.33
N ALA A 1047 10.78 -7.93 16.24
CA ALA A 1047 10.57 -8.45 14.90
C ALA A 1047 11.87 -9.06 14.36
N ASP A 1048 11.74 -9.99 13.42
CA ASP A 1048 12.89 -10.60 12.75
C ASP A 1048 12.88 -10.45 11.23
N LYS A 1049 14.05 -10.75 10.65
CA LYS A 1049 14.30 -10.71 9.20
C LYS A 1049 13.36 -11.62 8.40
N PHE A 1050 12.85 -12.69 8.99
CA PHE A 1050 12.02 -13.70 8.35
C PHE A 1050 10.51 -13.40 8.45
N GLY A 1051 10.13 -12.24 8.98
CA GLY A 1051 8.74 -11.78 9.04
C GLY A 1051 7.96 -12.31 10.23
N ASN A 1052 8.64 -12.60 11.35
CA ASN A 1052 7.98 -12.94 12.61
C ASN A 1052 7.95 -11.73 13.56
N ILE A 1053 6.92 -11.68 14.40
CA ILE A 1053 6.86 -10.86 15.61
C ILE A 1053 6.80 -11.78 16.82
N CYS A 1054 7.55 -11.44 17.87
CA CYS A 1054 7.44 -12.10 19.17
C CYS A 1054 7.34 -11.06 20.31
N VAL A 1055 6.82 -11.51 21.45
CA VAL A 1055 6.87 -10.75 22.70
C VAL A 1055 7.53 -11.60 23.76
N VAL A 1056 8.62 -11.08 24.31
CA VAL A 1056 9.44 -11.71 25.34
C VAL A 1056 9.24 -10.96 26.66
N ARG A 1057 9.04 -11.70 27.75
CA ARG A 1057 8.75 -11.19 29.09
C ARG A 1057 9.76 -11.76 30.08
N LEU A 1058 10.36 -10.92 30.91
CA LEU A 1058 11.14 -11.38 32.06
C LEU A 1058 10.22 -12.06 33.09
N PRO A 1059 10.64 -13.17 33.71
CA PRO A 1059 9.93 -13.77 34.83
C PRO A 1059 9.71 -12.75 35.98
N PRO A 1060 8.59 -12.80 36.71
CA PRO A 1060 8.32 -11.86 37.80
C PRO A 1060 9.37 -11.87 38.93
N ASN A 1061 10.09 -12.99 39.10
CA ASN A 1061 11.11 -13.17 40.13
C ASN A 1061 12.53 -12.78 39.66
N THR A 1062 12.65 -12.09 38.52
CA THR A 1062 13.96 -11.73 37.95
C THR A 1062 14.68 -10.73 38.85
N SER A 1063 15.90 -11.06 39.25
CA SER A 1063 16.78 -10.13 39.98
C SER A 1063 17.72 -9.45 39.01
N ASP A 1064 17.70 -8.12 39.02
CA ASP A 1064 18.65 -7.31 38.27
C ASP A 1064 20.04 -7.27 38.97
N ASP A 1065 20.08 -7.57 40.28
CA ASP A 1065 21.30 -7.55 41.11
C ASP A 1065 22.05 -8.88 41.03
N VAL A 1066 22.63 -9.16 39.87
CA VAL A 1066 23.54 -10.30 39.64
C VAL A 1066 24.98 -9.79 39.73
N ASP A 1067 25.83 -10.44 40.53
CA ASP A 1067 27.26 -10.16 40.61
C ASP A 1067 28.03 -11.05 39.61
N GLU A 1068 28.76 -10.43 38.68
CA GLU A 1068 29.85 -11.11 37.99
C GLU A 1068 31.10 -11.03 38.87
N ASP A 1069 31.34 -12.03 39.73
CA ASP A 1069 32.58 -12.09 40.50
C ASP A 1069 33.79 -12.26 39.55
N PRO A 1070 34.66 -11.25 39.40
CA PRO A 1070 35.81 -11.33 38.51
C PRO A 1070 36.93 -12.22 39.06
N THR A 1071 36.84 -12.71 40.31
CA THR A 1071 37.89 -13.53 40.95
C THR A 1071 37.85 -15.02 40.58
N GLY A 1072 36.86 -15.46 39.81
CA GLY A 1072 36.77 -16.85 39.33
C GLY A 1072 36.30 -17.86 40.38
N ASN A 1073 35.91 -17.42 41.57
CA ASN A 1073 35.39 -18.27 42.65
C ASN A 1073 33.88 -18.58 42.52
N LYS A 1074 33.33 -18.61 41.30
CA LYS A 1074 31.91 -18.90 41.06
C LYS A 1074 31.52 -20.22 41.73
N ALA A 1075 30.52 -20.17 42.61
CA ALA A 1075 29.80 -21.36 43.03
C ALA A 1075 29.24 -22.05 41.79
N LEU A 1076 29.20 -23.39 41.78
CA LEU A 1076 28.75 -24.19 40.63
C LEU A 1076 27.38 -23.76 40.09
N TRP A 1077 26.56 -23.12 40.94
CA TRP A 1077 25.22 -22.62 40.68
C TRP A 1077 25.17 -21.30 39.87
N ASP A 1078 26.26 -20.53 39.78
CA ASP A 1078 26.34 -19.26 39.03
C ASP A 1078 26.98 -19.42 37.63
N ARG A 1079 27.16 -20.67 37.18
CA ARG A 1079 27.47 -20.94 35.78
C ARG A 1079 26.24 -20.60 34.94
N GLY A 1080 26.44 -19.78 33.90
CA GLY A 1080 25.38 -19.35 32.99
C GLY A 1080 24.56 -20.53 32.48
N LEU A 1081 23.25 -20.33 32.30
CA LEU A 1081 22.36 -21.38 31.82
C LEU A 1081 22.42 -21.42 30.29
N LEU A 1082 22.59 -22.62 29.70
CA LEU A 1082 22.63 -22.83 28.25
C LEU A 1082 23.65 -21.93 27.52
N ASN A 1083 24.87 -21.78 28.05
CA ASN A 1083 25.93 -20.90 27.50
C ASN A 1083 25.59 -19.39 27.46
N GLY A 1084 24.56 -18.94 28.18
CA GLY A 1084 24.16 -17.54 28.24
C GLY A 1084 24.03 -17.00 29.66
N ALA A 1085 23.08 -16.09 29.88
CA ALA A 1085 22.80 -15.57 31.22
C ALA A 1085 22.17 -16.65 32.13
N SER A 1086 22.19 -16.41 33.45
CA SER A 1086 21.60 -17.34 34.42
C SER A 1086 20.08 -17.33 34.39
N GLN A 1087 19.46 -16.20 34.06
CA GLN A 1087 18.01 -16.02 34.01
C GLN A 1087 17.54 -15.99 32.56
N LYS A 1088 16.51 -16.78 32.24
CA LYS A 1088 15.95 -16.88 30.90
C LYS A 1088 14.62 -16.14 30.81
N ALA A 1089 14.46 -15.36 29.76
CA ALA A 1089 13.22 -14.67 29.47
C ALA A 1089 12.19 -15.63 28.84
N GLU A 1090 10.91 -15.47 29.18
CA GLU A 1090 9.82 -16.29 28.67
C GLU A 1090 9.18 -15.65 27.44
N ILE A 1091 8.91 -16.45 26.40
CA ILE A 1091 8.19 -15.97 25.22
C ILE A 1091 6.70 -16.16 25.43
N ILE A 1092 5.96 -15.05 25.44
CA ILE A 1092 4.52 -15.05 25.66
C ILE A 1092 3.72 -15.03 24.35
N ILE A 1093 4.32 -14.52 23.26
CA ILE A 1093 3.70 -14.42 21.93
C ILE A 1093 4.73 -14.77 20.85
N ASN A 1094 4.30 -15.52 19.84
CA ASN A 1094 4.98 -15.71 18.55
C ASN A 1094 3.92 -15.65 17.45
N TYR A 1095 4.21 -14.97 16.35
CA TYR A 1095 3.31 -14.85 15.21
C TYR A 1095 4.06 -14.55 13.91
N HIS A 1096 3.75 -15.27 12.84
CA HIS A 1096 4.30 -15.03 11.51
C HIS A 1096 3.40 -14.10 10.69
N ILE A 1097 3.92 -12.91 10.34
CA ILE A 1097 3.21 -11.89 9.55
C ILE A 1097 3.22 -12.25 8.06
N GLY A 1098 4.28 -12.91 7.58
CA GLY A 1098 4.53 -13.19 6.16
C GLY A 1098 5.40 -12.13 5.46
N GLU A 1099 5.71 -11.03 6.13
CA GLU A 1099 6.50 -9.92 5.61
C GLU A 1099 7.48 -9.42 6.68
N THR A 1100 8.69 -9.02 6.29
CA THR A 1100 9.71 -8.53 7.24
C THR A 1100 9.26 -7.21 7.89
N VAL A 1101 9.17 -7.19 9.22
CA VAL A 1101 8.80 -5.99 9.98
C VAL A 1101 10.05 -5.17 10.32
N LEU A 1102 10.03 -3.87 10.01
CA LEU A 1102 11.17 -2.96 10.22
C LEU A 1102 10.90 -1.84 11.24
N SER A 1103 9.64 -1.60 11.61
CA SER A 1103 9.31 -0.75 12.76
C SER A 1103 8.24 -1.39 13.64
N LEU A 1104 8.39 -1.24 14.96
CA LEU A 1104 7.40 -1.56 15.97
C LEU A 1104 7.23 -0.35 16.89
N GLN A 1105 6.00 0.11 17.09
CA GLN A 1105 5.72 1.23 17.98
C GLN A 1105 4.40 1.02 18.72
N LYS A 1106 4.45 1.05 20.05
CA LYS A 1106 3.25 1.12 20.89
C LYS A 1106 2.73 2.55 20.88
N THR A 1107 1.51 2.76 20.39
CA THR A 1107 0.89 4.11 20.30
C THR A 1107 -0.63 4.03 20.20
N THR A 1108 -1.29 5.17 20.29
CA THR A 1108 -2.72 5.33 20.08
C THR A 1108 -2.96 5.99 18.72
N LEU A 1109 -3.74 5.35 17.84
CA LEU A 1109 -3.95 5.84 16.46
C LEU A 1109 -5.04 6.90 16.33
N ILE A 1110 -6.01 6.90 17.24
CA ILE A 1110 -7.14 7.84 17.24
C ILE A 1110 -7.38 8.43 18.63
N PRO A 1111 -7.74 9.71 18.75
CA PRO A 1111 -8.15 10.31 20.02
C PRO A 1111 -9.29 9.53 20.67
N GLY A 1112 -9.13 9.19 21.95
CA GLY A 1112 -10.08 8.36 22.71
C GLY A 1112 -9.98 6.86 22.45
N GLY A 1113 -9.15 6.42 21.49
CA GLY A 1113 -8.83 5.02 21.27
C GLY A 1113 -7.94 4.43 22.37
N SER A 1114 -7.71 3.13 22.27
CA SER A 1114 -6.80 2.39 23.17
C SER A 1114 -5.43 2.19 22.53
N GLU A 1115 -4.39 1.97 23.35
CA GLU A 1115 -3.04 1.66 22.84
C GLU A 1115 -3.07 0.39 21.98
N SER A 1116 -2.36 0.43 20.85
CA SER A 1116 -2.09 -0.72 19.99
C SER A 1116 -0.60 -0.79 19.67
N LEU A 1117 -0.12 -1.98 19.30
CA LEU A 1117 1.25 -2.15 18.81
C LEU A 1117 1.22 -2.09 17.29
N VAL A 1118 1.58 -0.94 16.74
CA VAL A 1118 1.64 -0.70 15.29
C VAL A 1118 2.95 -1.21 14.74
N TYR A 1119 2.88 -1.90 13.59
CA TYR A 1119 4.05 -2.41 12.87
C TYR A 1119 4.01 -2.00 11.40
N THR A 1120 5.19 -1.77 10.82
CA THR A 1120 5.33 -1.55 9.36
C THR A 1120 6.22 -2.61 8.75
N THR A 1121 5.92 -2.97 7.50
CA THR A 1121 6.59 -4.07 6.79
C THR A 1121 7.38 -3.58 5.58
N LEU A 1122 8.40 -4.34 5.21
CA LEU A 1122 9.24 -4.09 4.05
C LEU A 1122 8.43 -4.08 2.74
N SER A 1123 7.34 -4.85 2.64
CA SER A 1123 6.48 -4.88 1.45
C SER A 1123 5.52 -3.68 1.37
N GLY A 1124 5.65 -2.68 2.25
CA GLY A 1124 4.83 -1.48 2.25
C GLY A 1124 3.47 -1.65 2.93
N GLY A 1125 3.34 -2.63 3.83
CA GLY A 1125 2.17 -2.85 4.65
C GLY A 1125 2.28 -2.20 6.02
N ILE A 1126 1.12 -1.85 6.60
CA ILE A 1126 0.98 -1.31 7.95
C ILE A 1126 -0.10 -2.12 8.65
N GLY A 1127 0.23 -2.70 9.79
CA GLY A 1127 -0.73 -3.43 10.60
C GLY A 1127 -0.58 -3.12 12.09
N ILE A 1128 -1.50 -3.67 12.87
CA ILE A 1128 -1.56 -3.50 14.31
C ILE A 1128 -1.75 -4.83 15.01
N LEU A 1129 -1.24 -4.91 16.24
CA LEU A 1129 -1.57 -5.93 17.20
C LEU A 1129 -2.34 -5.30 18.36
N VAL A 1130 -3.55 -5.79 18.57
CA VAL A 1130 -4.52 -5.24 19.52
C VAL A 1130 -4.66 -6.17 20.72
N PRO A 1131 -4.53 -5.68 21.96
CA PRO A 1131 -4.81 -6.49 23.14
C PRO A 1131 -6.31 -6.69 23.34
N PHE A 1132 -6.73 -7.93 23.62
CA PHE A 1132 -8.12 -8.20 24.03
C PHE A 1132 -8.44 -7.61 25.40
N THR A 1133 -9.66 -7.09 25.56
CA THR A 1133 -10.13 -6.53 26.83
C THR A 1133 -10.74 -7.54 27.79
N SER A 1134 -11.31 -8.63 27.26
CA SER A 1134 -11.96 -9.68 28.05
C SER A 1134 -11.58 -11.06 27.52
N HIS A 1135 -11.69 -12.08 28.36
CA HIS A 1135 -11.54 -13.48 27.94
C HIS A 1135 -12.68 -13.91 27.00
N GLU A 1136 -13.90 -13.39 27.19
CA GLU A 1136 -15.04 -13.67 26.34
C GLU A 1136 -14.81 -13.23 24.88
N ASP A 1137 -14.16 -12.07 24.69
CA ASP A 1137 -13.79 -11.61 23.36
C ASP A 1137 -12.73 -12.50 22.75
N HIS A 1138 -11.68 -12.80 23.51
CA HIS A 1138 -10.63 -13.73 23.06
C HIS A 1138 -11.24 -15.07 22.60
N ASP A 1139 -12.09 -15.67 23.42
CA ASP A 1139 -12.69 -16.98 23.12
C ASP A 1139 -13.61 -16.88 21.89
N PHE A 1140 -14.42 -15.82 21.78
CA PHE A 1140 -15.25 -15.58 20.59
C PHE A 1140 -14.42 -15.52 19.31
N PHE A 1141 -13.38 -14.69 19.27
CA PHE A 1141 -12.55 -14.50 18.08
C PHE A 1141 -11.71 -15.74 17.77
N GLN A 1142 -11.30 -16.50 18.80
CA GLN A 1142 -10.63 -17.77 18.63
C GLN A 1142 -11.53 -18.81 17.96
N HIS A 1143 -12.79 -18.94 18.40
CA HIS A 1143 -13.75 -19.84 17.75
C HIS A 1143 -14.04 -19.39 16.32
N LEU A 1144 -14.28 -18.10 16.11
CA LEU A 1144 -14.47 -17.54 14.76
C LEU A 1144 -13.29 -17.88 13.84
N GLU A 1145 -12.05 -17.67 14.29
CA GLU A 1145 -10.86 -18.04 13.53
C GLU A 1145 -10.82 -19.56 13.22
N MET A 1146 -11.18 -20.42 14.18
CA MET A 1146 -11.26 -21.86 13.97
C MET A 1146 -12.28 -22.25 12.89
N HIS A 1147 -13.48 -21.67 12.91
CA HIS A 1147 -14.50 -21.91 11.87
C HIS A 1147 -14.06 -21.36 10.51
N MET A 1148 -13.45 -20.17 10.46
CA MET A 1148 -12.96 -19.60 9.21
C MET A 1148 -11.86 -20.45 8.57
N ARG A 1149 -10.98 -21.08 9.36
CA ARG A 1149 -9.95 -22.00 8.86
C ARG A 1149 -10.53 -23.21 8.12
N SER A 1150 -11.70 -23.71 8.52
CA SER A 1150 -12.37 -24.85 7.86
C SER A 1150 -13.30 -24.42 6.73
N GLU A 1151 -14.13 -23.41 6.96
CA GLU A 1151 -15.19 -23.00 6.04
C GLU A 1151 -14.70 -22.12 4.89
N PHE A 1152 -13.62 -21.36 5.11
CA PHE A 1152 -13.01 -20.47 4.12
C PHE A 1152 -11.48 -20.66 4.09
N PRO A 1153 -11.00 -21.83 3.67
CA PRO A 1153 -9.58 -22.15 3.70
C PRO A 1153 -8.79 -21.26 2.72
N PRO A 1154 -7.49 -20.99 3.00
CA PRO A 1154 -6.68 -20.12 2.15
C PRO A 1154 -6.66 -20.49 0.66
N LEU A 1155 -6.64 -19.47 -0.20
CA LEU A 1155 -6.82 -19.61 -1.65
C LEU A 1155 -5.76 -20.50 -2.30
N CYS A 1156 -4.49 -20.37 -1.91
CA CYS A 1156 -3.36 -21.13 -2.48
C CYS A 1156 -3.18 -22.54 -1.87
N GLY A 1157 -4.19 -23.02 -1.14
CA GLY A 1157 -4.14 -24.31 -0.47
C GLY A 1157 -3.16 -24.35 0.69
N ARG A 1158 -2.65 -23.23 1.19
CA ARG A 1158 -1.81 -23.21 2.40
C ARG A 1158 -2.70 -23.47 3.62
N ASP A 1159 -2.22 -24.27 4.57
CA ASP A 1159 -2.89 -24.36 5.87
C ASP A 1159 -2.58 -23.10 6.68
N HIS A 1160 -3.64 -22.40 7.12
CA HIS A 1160 -3.53 -21.12 7.81
C HIS A 1160 -2.73 -21.21 9.11
N LEU A 1161 -3.04 -22.19 9.98
CA LEU A 1161 -2.36 -22.34 11.27
C LEU A 1161 -0.87 -22.63 11.08
N SER A 1162 -0.54 -23.47 10.08
CA SER A 1162 0.83 -23.78 9.70
C SER A 1162 1.55 -22.62 9.01
N PHE A 1163 0.84 -21.69 8.35
CA PHE A 1163 1.42 -20.46 7.82
C PHE A 1163 1.76 -19.49 8.95
N ARG A 1164 0.82 -19.22 9.86
CA ARG A 1164 1.08 -18.37 11.02
C ARG A 1164 2.11 -18.96 11.99
N SER A 1165 2.31 -20.28 11.93
CA SER A 1165 3.33 -21.05 12.66
C SER A 1165 4.59 -21.36 11.85
N TYR A 1166 4.95 -20.53 10.86
CA TYR A 1166 5.98 -20.87 9.85
C TYR A 1166 7.32 -21.32 10.45
N TYR A 1167 7.84 -20.53 11.40
CA TYR A 1167 9.12 -20.79 12.08
C TYR A 1167 8.94 -21.17 13.54
N PHE A 1168 8.04 -20.46 14.23
CA PHE A 1168 7.66 -20.71 15.63
C PHE A 1168 6.15 -20.94 15.70
N PRO A 1169 5.65 -21.89 16.52
CA PRO A 1169 4.22 -22.09 16.71
C PRO A 1169 3.53 -20.79 17.16
N VAL A 1170 2.38 -20.48 16.56
CA VAL A 1170 1.55 -19.35 17.00
C VAL A 1170 1.26 -19.48 18.48
N LYS A 1171 1.42 -18.39 19.21
CA LYS A 1171 1.10 -18.32 20.63
C LYS A 1171 0.34 -17.04 20.94
N ASN A 1172 -0.91 -17.19 21.42
CA ASN A 1172 -1.76 -16.11 21.92
C ASN A 1172 -2.02 -14.96 20.92
N VAL A 1173 -2.06 -15.26 19.62
CA VAL A 1173 -2.45 -14.29 18.58
C VAL A 1173 -3.55 -14.90 17.71
N ILE A 1174 -4.61 -14.12 17.49
CA ILE A 1174 -5.69 -14.44 16.56
C ILE A 1174 -5.49 -13.61 15.28
N ASP A 1175 -5.62 -14.26 14.12
CA ASP A 1175 -5.52 -13.59 12.83
C ASP A 1175 -6.84 -12.91 12.45
N GLY A 1176 -6.90 -11.59 12.63
CA GLY A 1176 -8.08 -10.80 12.29
C GLY A 1176 -8.27 -10.58 10.80
N ASP A 1177 -7.22 -10.70 9.99
CA ASP A 1177 -7.35 -10.61 8.53
C ASP A 1177 -8.11 -11.82 7.98
N LEU A 1178 -7.94 -13.01 8.59
CA LEU A 1178 -8.78 -14.18 8.32
C LEU A 1178 -10.21 -13.98 8.85
N CYS A 1179 -10.38 -13.48 10.07
CA CYS A 1179 -11.71 -13.26 10.65
C CYS A 1179 -12.54 -12.26 9.83
N GLU A 1180 -11.95 -11.20 9.27
CA GLU A 1180 -12.65 -10.22 8.44
C GLU A 1180 -13.14 -10.79 7.10
N GLN A 1181 -12.57 -11.90 6.62
CA GLN A 1181 -13.10 -12.61 5.45
C GLN A 1181 -14.45 -13.27 5.70
N PHE A 1182 -14.96 -13.28 6.96
CA PHE A 1182 -16.32 -13.71 7.27
C PHE A 1182 -17.35 -13.01 6.38
N ASN A 1183 -17.18 -11.69 6.18
CA ASN A 1183 -18.08 -10.88 5.36
C ASN A 1183 -18.00 -11.19 3.86
N SER A 1184 -16.94 -11.90 3.41
CA SER A 1184 -16.73 -12.30 2.02
C SER A 1184 -17.25 -13.72 1.72
N MET A 1185 -17.69 -14.46 2.72
CA MET A 1185 -18.29 -15.79 2.52
C MET A 1185 -19.70 -15.70 1.94
N ASP A 1186 -20.16 -16.77 1.29
CA ASP A 1186 -21.55 -16.92 0.89
C ASP A 1186 -22.50 -16.81 2.11
N PRO A 1187 -23.68 -16.17 2.00
CA PRO A 1187 -24.60 -15.94 3.13
C PRO A 1187 -25.00 -17.20 3.90
N HIS A 1188 -25.09 -18.36 3.23
CA HIS A 1188 -25.38 -19.64 3.88
C HIS A 1188 -24.28 -20.04 4.88
N LYS A 1189 -23.00 -19.84 4.52
CA LYS A 1189 -21.88 -20.14 5.41
C LYS A 1189 -21.79 -19.15 6.56
N GLN A 1190 -22.03 -17.87 6.29
CA GLN A 1190 -22.11 -16.85 7.34
C GLN A 1190 -23.15 -17.23 8.39
N LYS A 1191 -24.34 -17.66 7.95
CA LYS A 1191 -25.42 -18.13 8.82
C LYS A 1191 -25.00 -19.36 9.63
N SER A 1192 -24.38 -20.36 9.00
CA SER A 1192 -23.91 -21.57 9.70
C SER A 1192 -22.92 -21.23 10.81
N VAL A 1193 -21.90 -20.43 10.51
CA VAL A 1193 -20.87 -20.02 11.47
C VAL A 1193 -21.47 -19.13 12.57
N SER A 1194 -22.39 -18.22 12.22
CA SER A 1194 -23.02 -17.37 13.23
C SER A 1194 -23.91 -18.17 14.18
N GLU A 1195 -24.67 -19.14 13.67
CA GLU A 1195 -25.51 -20.03 14.48
C GLU A 1195 -24.67 -20.89 15.43
N GLU A 1196 -23.50 -21.38 15.00
CA GLU A 1196 -22.54 -22.10 15.85
C GLU A 1196 -21.94 -21.22 16.97
N LEU A 1197 -21.89 -19.89 16.76
CA LEU A 1197 -21.45 -18.90 17.74
C LEU A 1197 -22.61 -18.31 18.57
N ASP A 1198 -23.83 -18.84 18.44
CA ASP A 1198 -25.06 -18.32 19.05
C ASP A 1198 -25.31 -16.84 18.72
N ARG A 1199 -25.03 -16.43 17.48
CA ARG A 1199 -25.19 -15.06 16.98
C ARG A 1199 -25.81 -15.03 15.58
N THR A 1200 -26.14 -13.83 15.13
CA THR A 1200 -26.53 -13.56 13.75
C THR A 1200 -25.34 -13.01 12.94
N PRO A 1201 -25.32 -13.14 11.60
CA PRO A 1201 -24.23 -12.60 10.80
C PRO A 1201 -23.96 -11.10 11.04
N PRO A 1202 -24.97 -10.22 11.13
CA PRO A 1202 -24.74 -8.81 11.44
C PRO A 1202 -24.09 -8.55 12.81
N GLU A 1203 -24.39 -9.37 13.82
CA GLU A 1203 -23.76 -9.26 15.15
C GLU A 1203 -22.28 -9.66 15.10
N VAL A 1204 -21.93 -10.69 14.33
CA VAL A 1204 -20.53 -11.10 14.09
C VAL A 1204 -19.78 -9.98 13.36
N SER A 1205 -20.37 -9.44 12.27
CA SER A 1205 -19.79 -8.33 11.52
C SER A 1205 -19.60 -7.08 12.37
N LYS A 1206 -20.58 -6.74 13.21
CA LYS A 1206 -20.47 -5.62 14.17
C LYS A 1206 -19.31 -5.82 15.13
N LYS A 1207 -19.19 -7.02 15.72
CA LYS A 1207 -18.12 -7.32 16.67
C LYS A 1207 -16.72 -7.25 16.03
N LEU A 1208 -16.59 -7.65 14.76
CA LEU A 1208 -15.37 -7.46 13.96
C LEU A 1208 -15.03 -5.97 13.78
N GLU A 1209 -16.03 -5.16 13.42
CA GLU A 1209 -15.88 -3.71 13.24
C GLU A 1209 -15.57 -2.96 14.54
N ASP A 1210 -16.09 -3.42 15.69
CA ASP A 1210 -15.87 -2.78 16.99
C ASP A 1210 -14.37 -2.75 17.36
N ILE A 1211 -13.60 -3.78 16.97
CA ILE A 1211 -12.14 -3.80 17.18
C ILE A 1211 -11.47 -2.70 16.35
N ARG A 1212 -11.84 -2.54 15.07
CA ARG A 1212 -11.31 -1.44 14.24
C ARG A 1212 -11.71 -0.07 14.79
N THR A 1213 -12.97 0.08 15.17
CA THR A 1213 -13.50 1.35 15.69
C THR A 1213 -12.80 1.79 16.98
N ARG A 1214 -12.38 0.85 17.83
CA ARG A 1214 -11.75 1.14 19.13
C ARG A 1214 -10.24 1.37 19.06
N TYR A 1215 -9.53 0.68 18.18
CA TYR A 1215 -8.06 0.68 18.13
C TYR A 1215 -7.47 1.28 16.86
N ALA A 1216 -8.28 1.46 15.82
CA ALA A 1216 -7.86 1.83 14.49
C ALA A 1216 -8.82 2.87 13.86
N PHE A 1217 -9.21 2.65 12.61
CA PHE A 1217 -9.83 3.60 11.70
C PHE A 1217 -11.20 3.13 11.24
#